data_AF-A0A2P6TXJ9-F1
#
_entry.id   AF-A0A2P6TXJ9-F1
#
_cell.length_a   1.000
_cell.length_b   1.000
_cell.length_c   1.000
_cell.angle_alpha   90.00
_cell.angle_beta   90.00
_cell.angle_gamma   90.00
#
_symmetry.space_group_name_H-M   'P 1'
#
loop_
_entity.id
_entity.type
_entity.pdbx_description
1 polymer ?
#
loop_
_entity_poly.entity_id
_entity_poly.type
_entity_poly.pdbx_seq_one_letter_code
_entity_poly.pdbx_strand_id
1 'polypeptide(L)'
;MFVEAWMVFAIGNIKPFLALDMPHCFGGVQPYSCSQSAADAVTYVEVCGIILGMLALGFFADVIGRKWGSRLASSVMLLGGILLTSCAGSDSTFLAMFLVSLFVLGMGVGGEYPVASSSAAERAEGSKAMRQRRGETVVLTFSQQGWGNLSNTLCIILLLAMQGATGAEVTPKQAEITWRVQFGVGTAVCLGLTAFRWTLLQESKVWSAERHDVAEHLPHKGLRTASRRHYLLLLRHFWPRLLVTSTAWMLNDFAFYGHKLFQSNFIAIVIGEATNFKRKLYTLLNSGIALIGYYAAAALIDRRWYGRVRMQAAGFAMLFILFLLCAALYDTLTQHTAAFQVLYYLASFFNQFGPNCTTWLVAGEVYPTGVRSFFHGMSAAAGKVGALVAAAAFSHISARAAFYASSAAGLAGFILTALFLPDTTGLDLHEIDRMNRYLLEGHLRNYHGEAVNPRYLSLFERWRNYDEHYNPERDYAHKQLQLHPHLAEATASLASLASAGKEDFNVHEPLLAALARKLGIRGGGDGGGPAIPADAVRVVRKSFDARNVQRSGEATGKAWVYLVDVESSALKAAGLRRLQEHLGVLERQQQQPGPEQAPAAAAAAPAGGAQRSGAAAEPVVVVGCGPAGLFAALELAQAGIKVVLLDRGQPVEVRGKDIGALFVRRHVNPESNLCYGEGGAGTWSDGKLTTRIGRNSDPVRHVLSTLYRFGAPESVLVSGKPHLGTDRLVRILKAFREYLISLGCEVRFGTRVDDILVKGGRVAGVQLSDGSTIAAARVVLAVGHSARELYRTLLHQEVAITPKPFAVGFRIEHPQELINQLQYGAEDAAHVLRGKGPYPVAEYRLAAEISAAAAAQAAAAVGGGDGSGWLADDWYQPLLASRTEGAAAPSGGSSSSSGQIVPTSTSEEELCINGMSFSRRDSKWANSALVVTVQPADWEHLLPEHGPLAGMALQQEFEREAARRGGGGFVAPAQRVADFLAGQAPRQPLPSSSYRLGLRPDPLHNFYPPHMTAAFVAALARFERQMPGFASSADALLHAAETRTSAPLRIDRTAEGLESLTLPGLYPCGEGAGYAGGIVSSAVDGLRVGSTIAAELTGAARGLDPAAFKVKGGY
;
A
#
# COMPACT_ATOMS: atom_id res chain seq x y z
N MET A 1 22.89 12.37 21.77
CA MET A 1 22.00 13.50 22.09
C MET A 1 21.87 13.77 23.59
N PHE A 2 21.40 12.86 24.45
CA PHE A 2 21.33 13.17 25.90
C PHE A 2 22.69 13.59 26.50
N VAL A 3 23.71 12.74 26.34
CA VAL A 3 25.07 13.01 26.85
C VAL A 3 25.68 14.23 26.19
N GLU A 4 25.48 14.39 24.87
CA GLU A 4 25.91 15.56 24.10
C GLU A 4 25.40 16.85 24.77
N ALA A 5 24.09 16.97 24.97
CA ALA A 5 23.50 18.17 25.54
C ALA A 5 23.88 18.37 27.01
N TRP A 6 24.02 17.30 27.78
CA TRP A 6 24.54 17.39 29.14
C TRP A 6 25.91 18.05 29.16
N MET A 7 26.82 17.64 28.27
CA MET A 7 28.18 18.14 28.20
C MET A 7 28.25 19.55 27.63
N VAL A 8 27.55 19.83 26.53
CA VAL A 8 27.56 21.14 25.85
C VAL A 8 27.00 22.26 26.72
N PHE A 9 25.89 21.99 27.42
CA PHE A 9 25.29 23.00 28.29
C PHE A 9 25.95 23.06 29.66
N ALA A 10 26.83 22.11 30.01
CA ALA A 10 27.56 22.13 31.27
C ALA A 10 28.42 23.38 31.41
N ILE A 11 29.22 23.75 30.39
CA ILE A 11 30.18 24.85 30.52
C ILE A 11 29.52 26.18 30.86
N GLY A 12 28.42 26.51 30.15
CA GLY A 12 27.65 27.74 30.40
C GLY A 12 26.99 27.70 31.78
N ASN A 13 26.62 26.50 32.24
CA ASN A 13 26.04 26.34 33.55
C ASN A 13 27.07 26.44 34.69
N ILE A 14 28.32 26.03 34.46
CA ILE A 14 29.37 25.99 35.50
C ILE A 14 30.28 27.21 35.52
N LYS A 15 30.30 28.06 34.48
CA LYS A 15 31.15 29.26 34.40
C LYS A 15 31.10 30.16 35.66
N PRO A 16 29.93 30.43 36.28
CA PRO A 16 29.87 31.18 37.54
C PRO A 16 30.56 30.46 38.72
N PHE A 17 30.59 29.12 38.71
CA PHE A 17 31.24 28.32 39.74
C PHE A 17 32.75 28.24 39.52
N LEU A 18 33.23 28.20 38.28
CA LEU A 18 34.65 28.32 37.95
C LEU A 18 35.22 29.68 38.40
N ALA A 19 34.44 30.76 38.28
CA ALA A 19 34.80 32.08 38.78
C ALA A 19 34.92 32.15 40.31
N LEU A 20 34.15 31.34 41.04
CA LEU A 20 34.19 31.24 42.50
C LEU A 20 35.33 30.34 43.01
N ASP A 21 35.58 29.24 42.29
CA ASP A 21 36.65 28.27 42.62
C ASP A 21 38.04 28.84 42.32
N MET A 22 38.19 29.53 41.18
CA MET A 22 39.47 30.10 40.71
C MET A 22 39.34 31.61 40.39
N PRO A 23 39.24 32.47 41.42
CA PRO A 23 38.94 33.89 41.27
C PRO A 23 40.05 34.68 40.55
N HIS A 24 41.32 34.28 40.69
CA HIS A 24 42.47 34.90 40.03
C HIS A 24 42.62 34.52 38.54
N CYS A 25 41.86 33.52 38.09
CA CYS A 25 41.84 33.04 36.71
C CYS A 25 40.56 33.51 36.00
N PHE A 26 39.38 33.22 36.58
CA PHE A 26 38.06 33.44 35.98
C PHE A 26 37.21 34.52 36.67
N GLY A 27 37.57 34.94 37.89
CA GLY A 27 36.80 35.89 38.70
C GLY A 27 37.18 37.37 38.53
N GLY A 28 38.18 37.68 37.69
CA GLY A 28 38.62 39.05 37.45
C GLY A 28 39.42 39.69 38.59
N VAL A 29 39.86 38.90 39.59
CA VAL A 29 40.59 39.39 40.78
C VAL A 29 42.09 39.49 40.49
N GLN A 30 42.69 40.67 40.71
CA GLN A 30 44.13 40.89 40.55
C GLN A 30 44.94 40.48 41.81
N PRO A 31 46.20 40.00 41.67
CA PRO A 31 46.92 39.75 40.41
C PRO A 31 46.36 38.52 39.68
N TYR A 32 46.37 38.56 38.35
CA TYR A 32 45.89 37.43 37.54
C TYR A 32 46.90 36.27 37.59
N SER A 33 46.43 35.08 37.91
CA SER A 33 47.23 33.84 37.90
C SER A 33 47.22 33.13 36.54
N CYS A 34 46.35 33.59 35.64
CA CYS A 34 46.15 33.08 34.28
C CYS A 34 46.14 34.20 33.24
N SER A 35 46.44 33.86 31.98
CA SER A 35 46.16 34.74 30.85
C SER A 35 44.64 34.93 30.70
N GLN A 36 44.16 36.17 30.79
CA GLN A 36 42.73 36.50 30.67
C GLN A 36 42.19 36.11 29.29
N SER A 37 42.97 36.31 28.21
CA SER A 37 42.59 35.85 26.87
C SER A 37 42.44 34.33 26.78
N ALA A 38 43.22 33.56 27.56
CA ALA A 38 43.09 32.11 27.62
C ALA A 38 41.89 31.66 28.49
N ALA A 39 41.57 32.39 29.55
CA ALA A 39 40.38 32.14 30.37
C ALA A 39 39.08 32.41 29.57
N ASP A 40 39.04 33.48 28.77
CA ASP A 40 37.93 33.79 27.88
C ASP A 40 37.76 32.74 26.76
N ALA A 41 38.88 32.15 26.31
CA ALA A 41 38.91 31.12 25.28
C ALA A 41 38.12 29.85 25.65
N VAL A 42 37.84 29.61 26.94
CA VAL A 42 37.00 28.47 27.41
C VAL A 42 35.66 28.42 26.69
N THR A 43 35.05 29.57 26.40
CA THR A 43 33.73 29.63 25.73
C THR A 43 33.83 29.27 24.24
N TYR A 44 34.98 29.52 23.61
CA TYR A 44 35.17 29.39 22.17
C TYR A 44 35.84 28.08 21.77
N VAL A 45 36.77 27.58 22.59
CA VAL A 45 37.56 26.36 22.31
C VAL A 45 36.68 25.12 22.23
N GLU A 46 35.67 25.00 23.09
CA GLU A 46 34.69 23.92 22.99
C GLU A 46 33.99 23.93 21.63
N VAL A 47 33.50 25.10 21.21
CA VAL A 47 32.75 25.27 19.96
C VAL A 47 33.64 25.00 18.75
N CYS A 48 34.91 25.40 18.79
CA CYS A 48 35.90 25.02 17.77
C CYS A 48 36.08 23.50 17.68
N GLY A 49 36.17 22.83 18.83
CA GLY A 49 36.18 21.36 18.91
C GLY A 49 34.92 20.76 18.28
N ILE A 50 33.74 21.29 18.63
CA ILE A 50 32.44 20.86 18.10
C ILE A 50 32.39 20.99 16.58
N ILE A 51 32.80 22.14 16.02
CA ILE A 51 32.83 22.37 14.57
C ILE A 51 33.75 21.35 13.89
N LEU A 52 34.96 21.15 14.42
CA LEU A 52 35.89 20.16 13.86
C LEU A 52 35.30 18.74 13.92
N GLY A 53 34.67 18.39 15.04
CA GLY A 53 33.97 17.12 15.23
C GLY A 53 32.85 16.89 14.22
N MET A 54 31.99 17.89 14.00
CA MET A 54 30.88 17.85 13.04
C MET A 54 31.39 17.57 11.62
N LEU A 55 32.47 18.23 11.20
CA LEU A 55 33.05 18.06 9.87
C LEU A 55 33.80 16.73 9.72
N ALA A 56 34.70 16.42 10.66
CA ALA A 56 35.57 15.26 10.57
C ALA A 56 34.82 13.94 10.81
N LEU A 57 34.07 13.84 11.91
CA LEU A 57 33.36 12.61 12.27
C LEU A 57 32.12 12.38 11.40
N GLY A 58 31.49 13.46 10.90
CA GLY A 58 30.49 13.37 9.85
C GLY A 58 31.04 12.73 8.58
N PHE A 59 32.20 13.21 8.10
CA PHE A 59 32.90 12.60 6.95
C PHE A 59 33.27 11.13 7.20
N PHE A 60 33.87 10.82 8.36
CA PHE A 60 34.23 9.44 8.66
C PHE A 60 33.00 8.52 8.69
N ALA A 61 31.87 8.96 9.25
CA ALA A 61 30.66 8.14 9.29
C ALA A 61 30.12 7.77 7.89
N ASP A 62 30.37 8.60 6.87
CA ASP A 62 30.05 8.29 5.48
C ASP A 62 31.08 7.34 4.84
N VAL A 63 32.36 7.47 5.21
CA VAL A 63 33.47 6.67 4.66
C VAL A 63 33.54 5.26 5.25
N ILE A 64 33.43 5.11 6.58
CA ILE A 64 33.65 3.84 7.30
C ILE A 64 32.38 3.25 7.91
N GLY A 65 31.24 3.94 7.82
CA GLY A 65 29.93 3.47 8.29
C GLY A 65 29.44 4.16 9.56
N ARG A 66 28.12 4.08 9.79
CA ARG A 66 27.42 4.76 10.90
C ARG A 66 27.86 4.20 12.25
N LYS A 67 28.04 2.88 12.33
CA LYS A 67 28.49 2.20 13.55
C LYS A 67 29.85 2.71 14.00
N TRP A 68 30.81 2.77 13.08
CA TRP A 68 32.17 3.21 13.40
C TRP A 68 32.25 4.72 13.68
N GLY A 69 31.55 5.54 12.90
CA GLY A 69 31.43 6.97 13.20
C GLY A 69 30.85 7.22 14.61
N SER A 70 29.83 6.45 14.98
CA SER A 70 29.18 6.56 16.31
C SER A 70 30.09 6.11 17.44
N ARG A 71 30.85 5.03 17.25
CA ARG A 71 31.85 4.56 18.23
C ARG A 71 32.94 5.60 18.44
N LEU A 72 33.49 6.14 17.36
CA LEU A 72 34.55 7.14 17.42
C LEU A 72 34.08 8.42 18.13
N ALA A 73 32.89 8.93 17.79
CA ALA A 73 32.29 10.08 18.47
C ALA A 73 32.14 9.86 19.99
N SER A 74 31.57 8.72 20.41
CA SER A 74 31.41 8.41 21.83
C SER A 74 32.75 8.17 22.55
N SER A 75 33.74 7.56 21.89
CA SER A 75 35.06 7.32 22.47
C SER A 75 35.84 8.62 22.68
N VAL A 76 35.79 9.54 21.71
CA VAL A 76 36.42 10.86 21.82
C VAL A 76 35.72 11.70 22.91
N MET A 77 34.39 11.64 22.96
CA MET A 77 33.60 12.31 24.00
C MET A 77 33.92 11.76 25.41
N LEU A 78 34.04 10.43 25.55
CA LEU A 78 34.42 9.79 26.81
C LEU A 78 35.83 10.18 27.24
N LEU A 79 36.79 10.17 26.31
CA LEU A 79 38.16 10.60 26.58
C LEU A 79 38.19 12.05 27.08
N GLY A 80 37.51 12.96 26.37
CA GLY A 80 37.39 14.36 26.78
C GLY A 80 36.75 14.51 28.15
N GLY A 81 35.69 13.74 28.44
CA GLY A 81 35.02 13.74 29.74
C GLY A 81 35.92 13.27 30.89
N ILE A 82 36.70 12.20 30.69
CA ILE A 82 37.66 11.69 31.68
C ILE A 82 38.76 12.73 31.95
N LEU A 83 39.34 13.30 30.88
CA LEU A 83 40.39 14.31 30.98
C LEU A 83 39.87 15.55 31.73
N LEU A 84 38.65 15.99 31.41
CA LEU A 84 38.03 17.16 32.03
C LEU A 84 37.77 16.96 33.53
N THR A 85 37.28 15.78 33.93
CA THR A 85 37.08 15.45 35.35
C THR A 85 38.40 15.31 36.14
N SER A 86 39.49 15.00 35.44
CA SER A 86 40.80 14.75 36.05
C SER A 86 41.74 15.97 36.02
N CYS A 87 41.28 17.13 35.54
CA CYS A 87 42.09 18.35 35.50
C CYS A 87 42.50 18.77 36.93
N ALA A 88 43.81 18.95 37.15
CA ALA A 88 44.42 19.36 38.41
C ALA A 88 45.78 20.05 38.14
N GLY A 89 46.31 20.78 39.11
CA GLY A 89 47.60 21.49 38.99
C GLY A 89 47.51 22.95 39.44
N SER A 90 48.56 23.73 39.19
CA SER A 90 48.53 25.19 39.37
C SER A 90 47.53 25.85 38.41
N ASP A 91 47.01 27.03 38.72
CA ASP A 91 45.98 27.73 37.93
C ASP A 91 46.26 27.75 36.41
N SER A 92 47.50 28.06 36.01
CA SER A 92 47.92 28.06 34.60
C SER A 92 47.98 26.65 33.98
N THR A 93 48.40 25.64 34.75
CA THR A 93 48.47 24.25 34.29
C THR A 93 47.07 23.65 34.18
N PHE A 94 46.21 23.94 35.15
CA PHE A 94 44.80 23.57 35.14
C PHE A 94 44.10 24.18 33.93
N LEU A 95 44.25 25.49 33.68
CA LEU A 95 43.62 26.16 32.54
C LEU A 95 44.05 25.53 31.21
N ALA A 96 45.35 25.23 31.03
CA ALA A 96 45.84 24.57 29.82
C ALA A 96 45.25 23.17 29.63
N MET A 97 45.25 22.34 30.67
CA MET A 97 44.65 21.00 30.64
C MET A 97 43.15 21.06 30.38
N PHE A 98 42.46 22.02 31.00
CA PHE A 98 41.03 22.23 30.87
C PHE A 98 40.66 22.60 29.43
N LEU A 99 41.38 23.53 28.80
CA LEU A 99 41.15 23.94 27.42
C LEU A 99 41.36 22.78 26.43
N VAL A 100 42.44 22.00 26.59
CA VAL A 100 42.71 20.82 25.75
C VAL A 100 41.61 19.76 25.93
N SER A 101 41.23 19.49 27.18
CA SER A 101 40.17 18.51 27.51
C SER A 101 38.84 18.92 26.91
N LEU A 102 38.50 20.21 26.97
CA LEU A 102 37.29 20.79 26.44
C LEU A 102 37.25 20.75 24.91
N PHE A 103 38.38 21.00 24.25
CA PHE A 103 38.51 20.83 22.80
C PHE A 103 38.25 19.38 22.38
N VAL A 104 38.89 18.41 23.05
CA VAL A 104 38.71 16.97 22.77
C VAL A 104 37.26 16.54 23.02
N LEU A 105 36.67 16.94 24.15
CA LEU A 105 35.27 16.70 24.45
C LEU A 105 34.36 17.28 23.35
N GLY A 106 34.63 18.53 22.95
CA GLY A 106 33.94 19.23 21.88
C GLY A 106 33.97 18.46 20.57
N MET A 107 35.11 17.89 20.18
CA MET A 107 35.20 17.05 18.97
C MET A 107 34.26 15.85 19.01
N GLY A 108 34.19 15.14 20.15
CA GLY A 108 33.31 14.00 20.31
C GLY A 108 31.83 14.39 20.26
N VAL A 109 31.47 15.45 20.98
CA VAL A 109 30.15 16.10 20.97
C VAL A 109 29.74 16.49 19.53
N GLY A 110 30.64 17.12 18.78
CA GLY A 110 30.38 17.54 17.41
C GLY A 110 30.05 16.38 16.47
N GLY A 111 30.71 15.24 16.64
CA GLY A 111 30.41 14.04 15.87
C GLY A 111 29.02 13.44 16.13
N GLU A 112 28.43 13.67 17.30
CA GLU A 112 27.09 13.16 17.61
C GLU A 112 26.00 13.76 16.72
N TYR A 113 26.12 15.03 16.32
CA TYR A 113 25.12 15.72 15.51
C TYR A 113 24.84 15.00 14.18
N PRO A 114 25.82 14.87 13.27
CA PRO A 114 25.61 14.23 11.98
C PRO A 114 25.36 12.72 12.09
N VAL A 115 26.03 12.04 13.03
CA VAL A 115 25.94 10.58 13.13
C VAL A 115 24.61 10.14 13.74
N ALA A 116 24.14 10.80 14.80
CA ALA A 116 22.87 10.45 15.43
C ALA A 116 21.68 10.77 14.53
N SER A 117 21.71 11.89 13.80
CA SER A 117 20.65 12.24 12.84
C SER A 117 20.55 11.21 11.72
N SER A 118 21.66 10.95 11.04
CA SER A 118 21.71 9.97 9.94
C SER A 118 21.31 8.56 10.41
N SER A 119 21.79 8.13 11.59
CA SER A 119 21.42 6.83 12.15
C SER A 119 19.96 6.73 12.59
N ALA A 120 19.34 7.83 13.04
CA ALA A 120 17.92 7.86 13.39
C ALA A 120 17.03 7.81 12.13
N ALA A 121 17.38 8.61 11.12
CA ALA A 121 16.68 8.64 9.84
C ALA A 121 16.73 7.27 9.14
N GLU A 122 17.91 6.66 9.07
CA GLU A 122 18.12 5.36 8.41
C GLU A 122 17.46 4.19 9.16
N ARG A 123 17.37 4.25 10.51
CA ARG A 123 16.63 3.22 11.27
C ARG A 123 15.13 3.29 11.04
N ALA A 124 14.59 4.49 10.81
CA ALA A 124 13.17 4.67 10.51
C ALA A 124 12.77 4.04 9.16
N GLU A 125 13.74 3.76 8.27
CA GLU A 125 13.51 3.05 7.00
C GLU A 125 13.28 1.53 7.16
N GLY A 126 13.51 0.97 8.36
CA GLY A 126 13.40 -0.46 8.62
C GLY A 126 12.00 -1.06 8.47
N SER A 127 10.94 -0.24 8.47
CA SER A 127 9.56 -0.71 8.22
C SER A 127 8.69 0.38 7.60
N LYS A 128 7.61 -0.01 6.90
CA LYS A 128 6.65 0.93 6.31
C LYS A 128 5.96 1.83 7.36
N ALA A 129 5.69 1.32 8.55
CA ALA A 129 5.08 2.09 9.64
C ALA A 129 6.04 3.14 10.20
N MET A 130 7.32 2.77 10.38
CA MET A 130 8.36 3.69 10.85
C MET A 130 8.69 4.76 9.82
N ARG A 131 8.68 4.43 8.51
CA ARG A 131 8.85 5.41 7.42
C ARG A 131 7.84 6.54 7.46
N GLN A 132 6.58 6.23 7.80
CA GLN A 132 5.52 7.24 7.92
C GLN A 132 5.66 8.11 9.19
N ARG A 133 6.47 7.68 10.16
CA ARG A 133 6.74 8.36 11.45
C ARG A 133 8.23 8.70 11.61
N ARG A 134 8.93 8.90 10.49
CA ARG A 134 10.38 9.16 10.48
C ARG A 134 10.70 10.49 11.17
N GLY A 135 9.94 11.54 10.85
CA GLY A 135 10.14 12.86 11.46
C GLY A 135 9.98 12.78 12.97
N GLU A 136 8.92 12.12 13.44
CA GLU A 136 8.68 11.88 14.86
C GLU A 136 9.85 11.12 15.52
N THR A 137 10.33 10.03 14.91
CA THR A 137 11.42 9.22 15.45
C THR A 137 12.72 10.02 15.61
N VAL A 138 13.05 10.82 14.58
CA VAL A 138 14.25 11.67 14.56
C VAL A 138 14.10 12.81 15.57
N VAL A 139 12.95 13.50 15.59
CA VAL A 139 12.69 14.59 16.55
C VAL A 139 12.67 14.08 18.01
N LEU A 140 12.13 12.89 18.28
CA LEU A 140 12.20 12.27 19.60
C LEU A 140 13.64 11.92 20.00
N THR A 141 14.48 11.50 19.05
CA THR A 141 15.92 11.32 19.29
C THR A 141 16.59 12.65 19.63
N PHE A 142 16.23 13.72 18.92
CA PHE A 142 16.75 15.06 19.17
C PHE A 142 16.23 15.67 20.49
N SER A 143 15.00 15.34 20.91
CA SER A 143 14.41 15.80 22.17
C SER A 143 15.21 15.39 23.41
N GLN A 144 16.06 14.37 23.28
CA GLN A 144 17.03 13.98 24.31
C GLN A 144 18.01 15.12 24.62
N GLN A 145 18.20 16.08 23.72
CA GLN A 145 18.93 17.31 23.97
C GLN A 145 18.23 18.17 25.05
N GLY A 146 16.90 18.27 24.99
CA GLY A 146 16.10 18.94 26.01
C GLY A 146 16.24 18.28 27.38
N TRP A 147 16.17 16.94 27.42
CA TRP A 147 16.40 16.16 28.64
C TRP A 147 17.82 16.32 29.19
N GLY A 148 18.85 16.29 28.32
CA GLY A 148 20.23 16.50 28.76
C GLY A 148 20.43 17.86 29.44
N ASN A 149 19.86 18.92 28.87
CA ASN A 149 19.90 20.27 29.44
C ASN A 149 19.11 20.37 30.77
N LEU A 150 17.91 19.80 30.82
CA LEU A 150 17.06 19.78 32.02
C LEU A 150 17.74 19.03 33.16
N SER A 151 18.20 17.80 32.90
CA SER A 151 18.83 16.93 33.89
C SER A 151 20.18 17.49 34.36
N ASN A 152 20.95 18.14 33.48
CA ASN A 152 22.17 18.85 33.86
C ASN A 152 21.87 19.96 34.88
N THR A 153 20.88 20.81 34.57
CA THR A 153 20.48 21.93 35.45
C THR A 153 19.94 21.41 36.79
N LEU A 154 19.13 20.35 36.75
CA LEU A 154 18.59 19.70 37.94
C LEU A 154 19.71 19.10 38.82
N CYS A 155 20.72 18.47 38.22
CA CYS A 155 21.87 17.92 38.93
C CYS A 155 22.61 19.01 39.72
N ILE A 156 22.86 20.17 39.11
CA ILE A 156 23.50 21.31 39.80
C ILE A 156 22.64 21.80 40.97
N ILE A 157 21.32 21.93 40.78
CA ILE A 157 20.40 22.36 41.84
C ILE A 157 20.42 21.38 43.02
N LEU A 158 20.38 20.07 42.74
CA LEU A 158 20.44 19.02 43.76
C LEU A 158 21.78 19.04 44.50
N LEU A 159 22.90 19.18 43.78
CA LEU A 159 24.23 19.29 44.39
C LEU A 159 24.33 20.48 45.33
N LEU A 160 23.82 21.65 44.93
CA LEU A 160 23.79 22.83 45.80
C LEU A 160 22.90 22.63 47.03
N ALA A 161 21.72 22.04 46.84
CA ALA A 161 20.81 21.74 47.95
C ALA A 161 21.44 20.76 48.96
N MET A 162 22.07 19.69 48.49
CA MET A 162 22.76 18.70 49.33
C MET A 162 23.94 19.31 50.11
N GLN A 163 24.58 20.35 49.56
CA GLN A 163 25.67 21.07 50.21
C GLN A 163 25.19 22.22 51.12
N GLY A 164 23.88 22.39 51.30
CA GLY A 164 23.29 23.49 52.05
C GLY A 164 23.41 24.87 51.37
N ALA A 165 23.86 24.92 50.13
CA ALA A 165 24.15 26.14 49.37
C ALA A 165 22.92 26.69 48.63
N THR A 166 21.79 26.85 49.35
CA THR A 166 20.54 27.42 48.82
C THR A 166 20.44 28.94 49.01
N GLY A 167 21.31 29.52 49.87
CA GLY A 167 21.40 30.94 50.20
C GLY A 167 22.28 31.79 49.26
N ALA A 168 22.77 32.95 49.74
CA ALA A 168 23.37 34.00 48.91
C ALA A 168 24.79 33.70 48.40
N GLU A 169 25.62 33.01 49.18
CA GLU A 169 27.04 32.78 48.84
C GLU A 169 27.37 31.30 48.74
N VAL A 170 27.98 30.91 47.62
CA VAL A 170 28.51 29.56 47.39
C VAL A 170 30.02 29.64 47.64
N THR A 171 30.54 28.84 48.58
CA THR A 171 31.98 28.83 48.88
C THR A 171 32.79 28.25 47.71
N PRO A 172 34.08 28.61 47.55
CA PRO A 172 34.95 28.04 46.51
C PRO A 172 34.96 26.51 46.53
N LYS A 173 34.98 25.88 47.72
CA LYS A 173 34.96 24.43 47.84
C LYS A 173 33.65 23.80 47.38
N GLN A 174 32.51 24.42 47.70
CA GLN A 174 31.21 23.97 47.20
C GLN A 174 31.10 24.15 45.68
N ALA A 175 31.66 25.23 45.14
CA ALA A 175 31.73 25.46 43.70
C ALA A 175 32.56 24.37 43.01
N GLU A 176 33.75 24.05 43.54
CA GLU A 176 34.63 22.99 43.05
C GLU A 176 33.91 21.62 42.97
N ILE A 177 33.32 21.19 44.09
CA ILE A 177 32.60 19.91 44.18
C ILE A 177 31.46 19.87 43.17
N THR A 178 30.71 20.97 43.06
CA THR A 178 29.53 21.04 42.18
C THR A 178 29.91 20.83 40.71
N TRP A 179 30.92 21.56 40.21
CA TRP A 179 31.29 21.45 38.78
C TRP A 179 32.00 20.13 38.47
N ARG A 180 32.86 19.62 39.37
CA ARG A 180 33.55 18.33 39.17
C ARG A 180 32.59 17.15 39.16
N VAL A 181 31.68 17.07 40.15
CA VAL A 181 30.70 15.98 40.24
C VAL A 181 29.72 16.02 39.07
N GLN A 182 29.29 17.21 38.63
CA GLN A 182 28.40 17.36 37.48
C GLN A 182 29.02 16.79 36.19
N PHE A 183 30.30 17.05 35.92
CA PHE A 183 31.00 16.40 34.80
C PHE A 183 31.21 14.90 35.05
N GLY A 184 31.53 14.50 36.28
CA GLY A 184 31.68 13.09 36.66
C GLY A 184 30.43 12.25 36.34
N VAL A 185 29.24 12.75 36.69
CA VAL A 185 27.97 12.11 36.36
C VAL A 185 27.79 12.02 34.85
N GLY A 186 28.06 13.10 34.11
CA GLY A 186 27.99 13.08 32.65
C GLY A 186 28.93 12.05 32.03
N THR A 187 30.17 11.97 32.52
CA THR A 187 31.21 11.06 32.04
C THR A 187 30.83 9.61 32.34
N ALA A 188 30.23 9.32 33.50
CA ALA A 188 29.72 7.99 33.83
C ALA A 188 28.59 7.54 32.88
N VAL A 189 27.65 8.43 32.54
CA VAL A 189 26.62 8.14 31.53
C VAL A 189 27.25 7.94 30.15
N CYS A 190 28.26 8.75 29.79
CA CYS A 190 29.02 8.60 28.56
C CYS A 190 29.75 7.25 28.49
N LEU A 191 30.31 6.76 29.60
CA LEU A 191 30.96 5.46 29.67
C LEU A 191 29.97 4.33 29.34
N GLY A 192 28.77 4.37 29.95
CA GLY A 192 27.70 3.41 29.63
C GLY A 192 27.27 3.46 28.16
N LEU A 193 27.14 4.67 27.59
CA LEU A 193 26.84 4.86 26.16
C LEU A 193 27.94 4.27 25.26
N THR A 194 29.20 4.56 25.56
CA THR A 194 30.34 4.05 24.80
C THR A 194 30.39 2.52 24.89
N ALA A 195 30.24 1.94 26.08
CA ALA A 195 30.18 0.50 26.27
C ALA A 195 29.06 -0.14 25.42
N PHE A 196 27.85 0.43 25.48
CA PHE A 196 26.71 -0.02 24.66
C PHE A 196 27.01 0.02 23.15
N ARG A 197 27.66 1.08 22.67
CA ARG A 197 27.99 1.22 21.23
C ARG A 197 29.08 0.26 20.76
N TRP A 198 30.00 -0.09 21.65
CA TRP A 198 31.04 -1.07 21.35
C TRP A 198 30.50 -2.50 21.35
N THR A 199 29.52 -2.83 22.20
CA THR A 199 29.00 -4.19 22.34
C THR A 199 27.76 -4.49 21.50
N LEU A 200 26.79 -3.58 21.42
CA LEU A 200 25.45 -3.86 20.89
C LEU A 200 25.10 -3.10 19.60
N LEU A 201 25.79 -2.00 19.28
CA LEU A 201 25.46 -1.21 18.10
C LEU A 201 25.75 -1.97 16.80
N GLN A 202 24.71 -2.11 15.98
CA GLN A 202 24.77 -2.70 14.65
C GLN A 202 24.93 -1.63 13.57
N GLU A 203 25.47 -2.05 12.42
CA GLU A 203 25.63 -1.16 11.28
C GLU A 203 24.29 -0.85 10.61
N SER A 204 24.18 0.35 10.04
CA SER A 204 23.00 0.75 9.29
C SER A 204 22.81 -0.17 8.07
N LYS A 205 21.61 -0.75 7.96
CA LYS A 205 21.22 -1.56 6.80
C LYS A 205 21.12 -0.70 5.54
N VAL A 206 20.70 0.55 5.67
CA VAL A 206 20.56 1.49 4.53
C VAL A 206 21.93 1.85 3.97
N TRP A 207 22.88 2.23 4.83
CA TRP A 207 24.25 2.53 4.42
C TRP A 207 24.96 1.30 3.83
N SER A 208 24.81 0.13 4.46
CA SER A 208 25.38 -1.12 3.94
C SER A 208 24.84 -1.46 2.55
N ALA A 209 23.52 -1.34 2.33
CA ALA A 209 22.90 -1.60 1.03
C ALA A 209 23.37 -0.64 -0.06
N GLU A 210 23.43 0.67 0.24
CA GLU A 210 23.91 1.68 -0.71
C GLU A 210 25.37 1.42 -1.15
N ARG A 211 26.24 1.03 -0.21
CA ARG A 211 27.63 0.66 -0.53
C ARG A 211 27.74 -0.57 -1.43
N HIS A 212 26.90 -1.58 -1.23
CA HIS A 212 26.87 -2.76 -2.09
C HIS A 212 26.37 -2.38 -3.50
N ASP A 213 25.25 -1.64 -3.59
CA ASP A 213 24.70 -1.17 -4.86
C ASP A 213 25.72 -0.35 -5.67
N VAL A 214 26.39 0.61 -5.01
CA VAL A 214 27.41 1.49 -5.62
C VAL A 214 28.62 0.69 -6.10
N ALA A 215 29.06 -0.32 -5.33
CA ALA A 215 30.19 -1.17 -5.72
C ALA A 215 29.87 -2.09 -6.91
N GLU A 216 28.61 -2.54 -7.03
CA GLU A 216 28.16 -3.42 -8.09
C GLU A 216 27.93 -2.68 -9.43
N HIS A 217 27.44 -1.43 -9.39
CA HIS A 217 26.99 -0.70 -10.59
C HIS A 217 28.01 0.30 -11.16
N LEU A 218 29.12 0.59 -10.47
CA LEU A 218 30.17 1.51 -10.95
C LEU A 218 31.48 0.76 -11.31
N PRO A 219 32.06 0.95 -12.50
CA PRO A 219 33.23 0.20 -12.94
C PRO A 219 34.47 0.43 -12.06
N HIS A 220 35.14 -0.69 -11.72
CA HIS A 220 36.25 -0.84 -10.76
C HIS A 220 37.49 0.07 -10.95
N LYS A 221 37.60 0.85 -12.04
CA LYS A 221 38.76 1.73 -12.29
C LYS A 221 38.58 3.18 -11.85
N GLY A 222 37.37 3.62 -11.48
CA GLY A 222 37.08 5.02 -11.08
C GLY A 222 36.96 5.26 -9.56
N LEU A 223 36.73 4.22 -8.76
CA LEU A 223 36.29 4.35 -7.36
C LEU A 223 37.35 4.87 -6.38
N ARG A 224 38.64 4.88 -6.74
CA ARG A 224 39.73 5.40 -5.87
C ARG A 224 40.27 6.77 -6.28
N THR A 225 40.10 7.20 -7.52
CA THR A 225 40.58 8.50 -8.05
C THR A 225 39.47 9.56 -8.17
N ALA A 226 38.21 9.25 -7.80
CA ALA A 226 37.04 10.12 -7.99
C ALA A 226 36.37 10.69 -6.72
N SER A 227 36.95 10.60 -5.52
CA SER A 227 36.25 11.09 -4.31
C SER A 227 36.01 12.61 -4.32
N ARG A 228 36.98 13.43 -4.74
CA ARG A 228 36.79 14.90 -4.81
C ARG A 228 35.76 15.34 -5.85
N ARG A 229 35.79 14.73 -7.06
CA ARG A 229 34.84 15.07 -8.13
C ARG A 229 33.41 14.70 -7.77
N HIS A 230 33.22 13.58 -7.06
CA HIS A 230 31.92 13.15 -6.55
C HIS A 230 31.32 14.17 -5.57
N TYR A 231 32.08 14.58 -4.55
CA TYR A 231 31.62 15.59 -3.59
C TYR A 231 31.37 16.94 -4.24
N LEU A 232 32.20 17.36 -5.21
CA LEU A 232 32.01 18.60 -5.96
C LEU A 232 30.73 18.58 -6.83
N LEU A 233 30.42 17.44 -7.46
CA LEU A 233 29.19 17.28 -8.24
C LEU A 233 27.95 17.35 -7.35
N LEU A 234 27.99 16.69 -6.20
CA LEU A 234 26.89 16.71 -5.23
C LEU A 234 26.74 18.08 -4.59
N LEU A 235 27.84 18.75 -4.25
CA LEU A 235 27.82 20.14 -3.81
C LEU A 235 27.15 21.01 -4.87
N ARG A 236 27.51 20.87 -6.15
CA ARG A 236 26.91 21.63 -7.25
C ARG A 236 25.42 21.36 -7.45
N HIS A 237 24.93 20.16 -7.20
CA HIS A 237 23.51 19.84 -7.36
C HIS A 237 22.68 20.25 -6.13
N PHE A 238 23.18 19.94 -4.93
CA PHE A 238 22.50 20.14 -3.65
C PHE A 238 22.85 21.47 -2.95
N TRP A 239 23.61 22.38 -3.57
CA TRP A 239 23.93 23.68 -2.96
C TRP A 239 22.71 24.48 -2.48
N PRO A 240 21.51 24.47 -3.13
CA PRO A 240 20.37 25.23 -2.62
C PRO A 240 19.87 24.64 -1.29
N ARG A 241 19.90 23.31 -1.17
CA ARG A 241 19.55 22.60 0.06
C ARG A 241 20.58 22.86 1.15
N LEU A 242 21.87 22.85 0.80
CA LEU A 242 22.95 23.18 1.73
C LEU A 242 22.90 24.62 2.21
N LEU A 243 22.54 25.56 1.33
CA LEU A 243 22.33 26.95 1.69
C LEU A 243 21.24 27.06 2.77
N VAL A 244 20.05 26.46 2.54
CA VAL A 244 18.96 26.58 3.52
C VAL A 244 19.24 25.80 4.80
N THR A 245 19.76 24.58 4.75
CA THR A 245 20.01 23.81 5.98
C THR A 245 21.15 24.41 6.81
N SER A 246 22.15 25.01 6.18
CA SER A 246 23.27 25.67 6.89
C SER A 246 22.87 27.05 7.41
N THR A 247 22.34 27.92 6.55
CA THR A 247 22.04 29.30 6.90
C THR A 247 20.82 29.40 7.82
N ALA A 248 19.77 28.58 7.64
CA ALA A 248 18.66 28.57 8.60
C ALA A 248 19.15 28.13 10.00
N TRP A 249 20.02 27.13 10.07
CA TRP A 249 20.59 26.69 11.35
C TRP A 249 21.50 27.76 11.97
N MET A 250 22.32 28.42 11.16
CA MET A 250 23.14 29.56 11.60
C MET A 250 22.27 30.69 12.17
N LEU A 251 21.17 31.04 11.50
CA LEU A 251 20.24 32.09 11.95
C LEU A 251 19.51 31.69 13.24
N ASN A 252 19.11 30.42 13.35
CA ASN A 252 18.53 29.86 14.58
C ASN A 252 19.50 29.94 15.76
N ASP A 253 20.73 29.47 15.59
CA ASP A 253 21.73 29.46 16.66
C ASP A 253 22.21 30.88 16.99
N PHE A 254 22.28 31.79 16.01
CA PHE A 254 22.53 33.21 16.25
C PHE A 254 21.46 33.82 17.17
N ALA A 255 20.17 33.64 16.83
CA ALA A 255 19.08 34.19 17.62
C ALA A 255 18.96 33.49 18.99
N PHE A 256 18.92 32.17 19.02
CA PHE A 256 18.62 31.41 20.24
C PHE A 256 19.83 31.19 21.14
N TYR A 257 20.95 30.73 20.58
CA TYR A 257 22.15 30.42 21.37
C TYR A 257 22.79 31.70 21.91
N GLY A 258 22.73 32.79 21.13
CA GLY A 258 23.06 34.14 21.59
C GLY A 258 22.30 34.50 22.87
N HIS A 259 20.97 34.44 22.86
CA HIS A 259 20.19 34.75 24.06
C HIS A 259 20.40 33.76 25.21
N LYS A 260 20.63 32.47 24.92
CA LYS A 260 20.87 31.44 25.95
C LYS A 260 22.20 31.65 26.68
N LEU A 261 23.28 32.03 25.99
CA LEU A 261 24.58 32.34 26.58
C LEU A 261 24.53 33.54 27.55
N PHE A 262 23.66 34.51 27.27
CA PHE A 262 23.46 35.69 28.12
C PHE A 262 22.22 35.60 29.01
N GLN A 263 21.58 34.42 29.10
CA GLN A 263 20.34 34.23 29.88
C GLN A 263 20.54 34.61 31.35
N SER A 264 21.71 34.34 31.94
CA SER A 264 22.03 34.77 33.32
C SER A 264 22.06 36.28 33.48
N ASN A 265 22.51 37.02 32.45
CA ASN A 265 22.56 38.48 32.47
C ASN A 265 21.15 39.06 32.32
N PHE A 266 20.30 38.47 31.47
CA PHE A 266 18.89 38.84 31.39
C PHE A 266 18.14 38.56 32.69
N ILE A 267 18.35 37.39 33.30
CA ILE A 267 17.75 37.05 34.60
C ILE A 267 18.24 38.01 35.70
N ALA A 268 19.49 38.46 35.66
CA ALA A 268 20.00 39.46 36.60
C ALA A 268 19.33 40.83 36.42
N ILE A 269 19.08 41.26 35.18
CA ILE A 269 18.33 42.50 34.87
C ILE A 269 16.87 42.41 35.37
N VAL A 270 16.26 41.23 35.27
CA VAL A 270 14.83 41.01 35.58
C VAL A 270 14.57 40.74 37.07
N ILE A 271 15.51 40.13 37.80
CA ILE A 271 15.31 39.66 39.19
C ILE A 271 16.23 40.39 40.21
N GLY A 272 17.16 41.22 39.76
CA GLY A 272 18.16 41.89 40.63
C GLY A 272 19.26 40.93 41.11
N GLU A 273 19.81 41.16 42.32
CA GLU A 273 20.79 40.27 42.98
C GLU A 273 20.15 38.93 43.41
N ALA A 274 19.82 38.07 42.43
CA ALA A 274 19.34 36.72 42.69
C ALA A 274 20.49 35.80 43.12
N THR A 275 20.25 34.85 44.03
CA THR A 275 21.24 33.83 44.36
C THR A 275 21.53 32.91 43.16
N ASN A 276 22.69 32.26 43.13
CA ASN A 276 23.01 31.27 42.08
C ASN A 276 21.95 30.17 42.01
N PHE A 277 21.42 29.74 43.16
CA PHE A 277 20.33 28.78 43.25
C PHE A 277 19.04 29.28 42.57
N LYS A 278 18.61 30.52 42.88
CA LYS A 278 17.41 31.11 42.28
C LYS A 278 17.55 31.28 40.77
N ARG A 279 18.70 31.74 40.27
CA ARG A 279 18.96 31.82 38.81
C ARG A 279 18.79 30.47 38.12
N LYS A 280 19.27 29.38 38.72
CA LYS A 280 19.13 28.03 38.15
C LYS A 280 17.70 27.51 38.13
N LEU A 281 16.85 27.87 39.09
CA LEU A 281 15.43 27.51 39.07
C LEU A 281 14.69 28.08 37.85
N TYR A 282 14.95 29.34 37.48
CA TYR A 282 14.39 29.93 36.26
C TYR A 282 14.92 29.26 34.99
N THR A 283 16.21 28.90 34.97
CA THR A 283 16.78 28.10 33.87
C THR A 283 16.14 26.72 33.75
N LEU A 284 15.83 26.06 34.88
CA LEU A 284 15.13 24.78 34.91
C LEU A 284 13.71 24.91 34.33
N LEU A 285 12.98 25.96 34.73
CA LEU A 285 11.63 26.24 34.21
C LEU A 285 11.64 26.47 32.70
N ASN A 286 12.55 27.30 32.18
CA ASN A 286 12.70 27.50 30.73
C ASN A 286 12.99 26.18 30.00
N SER A 287 13.83 25.34 30.59
CA SER A 287 14.19 24.03 30.02
C SER A 287 12.99 23.08 29.98
N GLY A 288 12.09 23.16 30.97
CA GLY A 288 10.81 22.44 30.95
C GLY A 288 9.89 22.90 29.82
N ILE A 289 9.74 24.20 29.61
CA ILE A 289 8.92 24.76 28.51
C ILE A 289 9.50 24.40 27.14
N ALA A 290 10.82 24.47 27.00
CA ALA A 290 11.54 24.02 25.82
C ALA A 290 11.23 22.53 25.51
N LEU A 291 11.16 21.69 26.54
CA LEU A 291 10.83 20.27 26.40
C LEU A 291 9.43 20.04 25.82
N ILE A 292 8.43 20.83 26.24
CA ILE A 292 7.08 20.80 25.67
C ILE A 292 7.13 21.11 24.16
N GLY A 293 7.96 22.08 23.75
CA GLY A 293 8.17 22.42 22.33
C GLY A 293 8.67 21.24 21.50
N TYR A 294 9.65 20.46 22.00
CA TYR A 294 10.13 19.26 21.32
C TYR A 294 9.04 18.20 21.10
N TYR A 295 8.22 17.92 22.12
CA TYR A 295 7.17 16.91 22.01
C TYR A 295 6.01 17.37 21.12
N ALA A 296 5.66 18.66 21.15
CA ALA A 296 4.72 19.24 20.22
C ALA A 296 5.21 19.13 18.77
N ALA A 297 6.51 19.34 18.53
CA ALA A 297 7.11 19.13 17.21
C ALA A 297 7.00 17.67 16.78
N ALA A 298 7.39 16.72 17.63
CA ALA A 298 7.32 15.29 17.34
C ALA A 298 5.89 14.84 16.96
N ALA A 299 4.87 15.36 17.64
CA ALA A 299 3.47 15.00 17.39
C ALA A 299 2.90 15.52 16.05
N LEU A 300 3.44 16.63 15.54
CA LEU A 300 2.90 17.34 14.37
C LEU A 300 3.77 17.23 13.12
N ILE A 301 5.06 16.91 13.22
CA ILE A 301 6.03 17.00 12.12
C ILE A 301 5.71 16.08 10.93
N ASP A 302 5.13 14.91 11.18
CA ASP A 302 4.76 13.94 10.13
C ASP A 302 3.31 14.13 9.61
N ARG A 303 2.58 15.12 10.13
CA ARG A 303 1.24 15.44 9.62
C ARG A 303 1.38 16.13 8.27
N ARG A 304 0.77 15.54 7.23
CA ARG A 304 0.84 16.05 5.85
C ARG A 304 0.37 17.49 5.66
N TRP A 305 -0.50 17.99 6.54
CA TRP A 305 -0.96 19.38 6.50
C TRP A 305 0.02 20.36 7.17
N TYR A 306 1.01 19.89 7.91
CA TYR A 306 2.00 20.73 8.59
C TYR A 306 3.40 20.50 8.00
N GLY A 307 3.95 19.29 8.14
CA GLY A 307 5.22 18.92 7.51
C GLY A 307 6.44 19.72 7.97
N ARG A 308 7.57 19.53 7.30
CA ARG A 308 8.88 20.12 7.71
C ARG A 308 8.91 21.63 7.47
N VAL A 309 8.50 22.05 6.27
CA VAL A 309 8.62 23.44 5.82
C VAL A 309 7.71 24.36 6.62
N ARG A 310 6.43 24.01 6.83
CA ARG A 310 5.50 24.89 7.56
C ARG A 310 5.87 24.98 9.04
N MET A 311 6.33 23.88 9.65
CA MET A 311 6.79 23.90 11.04
C MET A 311 8.02 24.80 11.22
N GLN A 312 9.02 24.68 10.34
CA GLN A 312 10.22 25.53 10.40
C GLN A 312 9.87 27.01 10.16
N ALA A 313 9.06 27.29 9.15
CA ALA A 313 8.62 28.65 8.83
C ALA A 313 7.78 29.26 9.96
N ALA A 314 6.83 28.52 10.53
CA ALA A 314 6.02 28.98 11.65
C ALA A 314 6.88 29.30 12.88
N GLY A 315 7.87 28.46 13.20
CA GLY A 315 8.80 28.73 14.29
C GLY A 315 9.63 30.00 14.06
N PHE A 316 10.23 30.17 12.88
CA PHE A 316 10.97 31.40 12.55
C PHE A 316 10.08 32.66 12.55
N ALA A 317 8.85 32.56 12.05
CA ALA A 317 7.89 33.67 12.09
C ALA A 317 7.54 34.05 13.55
N MET A 318 7.34 33.06 14.42
CA MET A 318 7.10 33.31 15.84
C MET A 318 8.33 33.90 16.54
N LEU A 319 9.54 33.47 16.21
CA LEU A 319 10.76 34.09 16.74
C LEU A 319 10.90 35.55 16.29
N PHE A 320 10.61 35.84 15.02
CA PHE A 320 10.57 37.22 14.50
C PHE A 320 9.61 38.10 15.33
N ILE A 321 8.37 37.64 15.49
CA ILE A 321 7.32 38.36 16.21
C ILE A 321 7.70 38.56 17.69
N LEU A 322 8.08 37.49 18.38
CA LEU A 322 8.33 37.54 19.82
C LEU A 322 9.58 38.37 20.17
N PHE A 323 10.67 38.24 19.40
CA PHE A 323 11.84 39.08 19.62
C PHE A 323 11.61 40.54 19.19
N LEU A 324 10.80 40.79 18.17
CA LEU A 324 10.40 42.17 17.82
C LEU A 324 9.60 42.82 18.94
N LEU A 325 8.67 42.09 19.56
CA LEU A 325 7.90 42.58 20.71
C LEU A 325 8.83 42.87 21.90
N CYS A 326 9.77 41.97 22.20
CA CYS A 326 10.77 42.19 23.24
C CYS A 326 11.68 43.41 22.96
N ALA A 327 12.00 43.69 21.70
CA ALA A 327 12.83 44.84 21.31
C ALA A 327 12.05 46.17 21.33
N ALA A 328 10.83 46.16 20.78
CA ALA A 328 9.99 47.34 20.64
C ALA A 328 9.49 47.84 22.00
N LEU A 329 9.05 46.92 22.86
CA LEU A 329 8.50 47.20 24.19
C LEU A 329 9.53 47.04 25.31
N TYR A 330 10.83 47.06 25.01
CA TYR A 330 11.91 46.73 25.94
C TYR A 330 11.84 47.53 27.26
N ASP A 331 11.65 48.84 27.18
CA ASP A 331 11.64 49.73 28.35
C ASP A 331 10.43 49.47 29.25
N THR A 332 9.28 49.12 28.68
CA THR A 332 8.06 48.74 29.42
C THR A 332 8.15 47.34 30.00
N LEU A 333 8.70 46.38 29.24
CA LEU A 333 8.78 44.98 29.66
C LEU A 333 9.82 44.75 30.76
N THR A 334 10.90 45.54 30.79
CA THR A 334 11.90 45.48 31.87
C THR A 334 11.33 45.95 33.22
N GLN A 335 10.28 46.77 33.22
CA GLN A 335 9.52 47.13 34.43
C GLN A 335 8.49 46.04 34.82
N HIS A 336 8.03 45.24 33.86
CA HIS A 336 7.07 44.15 34.05
C HIS A 336 7.70 42.77 33.82
N THR A 337 8.48 42.34 34.81
CA THR A 337 9.33 41.12 34.79
C THR A 337 8.58 39.85 34.36
N ALA A 338 7.34 39.67 34.81
CA ALA A 338 6.52 38.52 34.45
C ALA A 338 6.14 38.49 32.96
N ALA A 339 5.78 39.62 32.37
CA ALA A 339 5.38 39.71 30.97
C ALA A 339 6.57 39.42 30.03
N PHE A 340 7.74 40.00 30.35
CA PHE A 340 8.97 39.71 29.63
C PHE A 340 9.34 38.22 29.72
N GLN A 341 9.17 37.62 30.90
CA GLN A 341 9.49 36.21 31.11
C GLN A 341 8.61 35.27 30.28
N VAL A 342 7.31 35.57 30.17
CA VAL A 342 6.37 34.81 29.33
C VAL A 342 6.76 34.88 27.86
N LEU A 343 7.05 36.08 27.34
CA LEU A 343 7.47 36.24 25.94
C LEU A 343 8.77 35.48 25.64
N TYR A 344 9.74 35.56 26.55
CA TYR A 344 11.01 34.84 26.41
C TYR A 344 10.84 33.31 26.44
N TYR A 345 10.01 32.79 27.35
CA TYR A 345 9.71 31.36 27.40
C TYR A 345 8.90 30.87 26.21
N LEU A 346 7.99 31.70 25.70
CA LEU A 346 7.25 31.39 24.48
C LEU A 346 8.19 31.34 23.27
N ALA A 347 9.19 32.22 23.20
CA ALA A 347 10.23 32.17 22.17
C ALA A 347 11.05 30.88 22.28
N SER A 348 11.39 30.46 23.51
CA SER A 348 12.04 29.17 23.78
C SER A 348 11.20 27.99 23.29
N PHE A 349 9.89 27.98 23.58
CA PHE A 349 8.96 26.97 23.06
C PHE A 349 8.96 26.92 21.53
N PHE A 350 8.75 28.06 20.85
CA PHE A 350 8.65 28.10 19.38
C PHE A 350 9.98 27.80 18.69
N ASN A 351 11.11 28.11 19.34
CA ASN A 351 12.43 27.69 18.88
C ASN A 351 12.52 26.15 18.82
N GLN A 352 12.17 25.48 19.92
CA GLN A 352 12.21 24.02 19.98
C GLN A 352 11.15 23.38 19.10
N PHE A 353 9.94 23.95 19.07
CA PHE A 353 8.84 23.46 18.24
C PHE A 353 9.13 23.58 16.74
N GLY A 354 9.84 24.63 16.32
CA GLY A 354 10.13 24.92 14.92
C GLY A 354 11.60 24.69 14.55
N PRO A 355 12.38 25.78 14.38
CA PRO A 355 13.67 25.74 13.72
C PRO A 355 14.68 24.80 14.39
N ASN A 356 14.74 24.70 15.72
CA ASN A 356 15.72 23.83 16.37
C ASN A 356 15.52 22.34 16.03
N CYS A 357 14.28 21.85 16.07
CA CYS A 357 13.98 20.46 15.68
C CYS A 357 14.10 20.25 14.18
N THR A 358 13.58 21.20 13.41
CA THR A 358 13.47 21.05 11.96
C THR A 358 14.84 21.13 11.29
N THR A 359 15.70 22.10 11.59
CA THR A 359 17.03 22.22 10.97
C THR A 359 17.87 20.95 11.16
N TRP A 360 17.79 20.32 12.33
CA TRP A 360 18.43 19.02 12.60
C TRP A 360 17.80 17.86 11.81
N LEU A 361 16.47 17.83 11.71
CA LEU A 361 15.73 16.82 10.95
C LEU A 361 16.01 16.91 9.45
N VAL A 362 15.77 18.06 8.81
CA VAL A 362 15.88 18.18 7.34
C VAL A 362 17.31 17.97 6.86
N ALA A 363 18.33 18.41 7.62
CA ALA A 363 19.71 18.11 7.29
C ALA A 363 20.02 16.60 7.26
N GLY A 364 19.23 15.76 7.94
CA GLY A 364 19.33 14.30 7.85
C GLY A 364 18.48 13.66 6.73
N GLU A 365 17.55 14.40 6.11
CA GLU A 365 16.62 13.86 5.10
C GLU A 365 16.95 14.28 3.67
N VAL A 366 17.52 15.48 3.47
CA VAL A 366 17.61 16.09 2.13
C VAL A 366 18.82 15.66 1.29
N TYR A 367 19.73 14.88 1.87
CA TYR A 367 20.98 14.42 1.26
C TYR A 367 21.02 12.89 1.06
N PRO A 368 21.69 12.41 0.00
CA PRO A 368 21.86 10.98 -0.24
C PRO A 368 22.78 10.32 0.81
N THR A 369 22.54 9.03 1.05
CA THR A 369 23.14 8.25 2.15
C THR A 369 24.67 8.32 2.18
N GLY A 370 25.35 8.24 1.04
CA GLY A 370 26.81 8.25 0.95
C GLY A 370 27.51 9.56 1.36
N VAL A 371 26.80 10.68 1.51
CA VAL A 371 27.36 11.99 1.93
C VAL A 371 26.51 12.71 2.98
N ARG A 372 25.47 12.03 3.48
CA ARG A 372 24.46 12.60 4.37
C ARG A 372 25.07 13.13 5.66
N SER A 373 25.96 12.37 6.28
CA SER A 373 26.55 12.75 7.56
C SER A 373 27.48 13.96 7.39
N PHE A 374 28.25 14.02 6.30
CA PHE A 374 29.13 15.15 6.02
C PHE A 374 28.36 16.44 5.74
N PHE A 375 27.34 16.42 4.88
CA PHE A 375 26.53 17.61 4.60
C PHE A 375 25.68 18.05 5.79
N HIS A 376 25.19 17.10 6.59
CA HIS A 376 24.60 17.42 7.88
C HIS A 376 25.63 18.09 8.79
N GLY A 377 26.85 17.56 8.86
CA GLY A 377 27.96 18.11 9.64
C GLY A 377 28.31 19.55 9.22
N MET A 378 28.34 19.84 7.92
CA MET A 378 28.50 21.21 7.40
C MET A 378 27.36 22.14 7.84
N SER A 379 26.12 21.66 7.77
CA SER A 379 24.94 22.43 8.18
C SER A 379 24.97 22.75 9.69
N ALA A 380 25.31 21.75 10.50
CA ALA A 380 25.43 21.89 11.95
C ALA A 380 26.60 22.79 12.35
N ALA A 381 27.74 22.70 11.64
CA ALA A 381 28.90 23.55 11.85
C ALA A 381 28.57 25.03 11.58
N ALA A 382 27.80 25.32 10.52
CA ALA A 382 27.29 26.67 10.26
C ALA A 382 26.39 27.18 11.39
N GLY A 383 25.55 26.31 11.97
CA GLY A 383 24.81 26.57 13.21
C GLY A 383 25.72 27.08 14.33
N LYS A 384 26.80 26.35 14.62
CA LYS A 384 27.76 26.74 15.66
C LYS A 384 28.58 27.98 15.35
N VAL A 385 28.85 28.27 14.07
CA VAL A 385 29.38 29.58 13.66
C VAL A 385 28.38 30.69 14.00
N GLY A 386 27.08 30.49 13.78
CA GLY A 386 26.03 31.42 14.20
C GLY A 386 26.05 31.70 15.70
N ALA A 387 26.22 30.66 16.52
CA ALA A 387 26.37 30.81 17.97
C ALA A 387 27.63 31.62 18.37
N LEU A 388 28.77 31.39 17.70
CA LEU A 388 30.02 32.14 17.92
C LEU A 388 29.86 33.62 17.54
N VAL A 389 29.25 33.88 16.37
CA VAL A 389 29.00 35.25 15.89
C VAL A 389 28.07 35.98 16.87
N ALA A 390 27.03 35.33 17.37
CA ALA A 390 26.16 35.92 18.40
C ALA A 390 26.91 36.16 19.71
N ALA A 391 27.74 35.22 20.18
CA ALA A 391 28.52 35.38 21.40
C ALA A 391 29.46 36.60 21.33
N ALA A 392 30.13 36.79 20.19
CA ALA A 392 31.03 37.91 19.95
C ALA A 392 30.30 39.23 19.67
N ALA A 393 29.18 39.21 18.94
CA ALA A 393 28.43 40.42 18.62
C ALA A 393 27.67 40.95 19.84
N PHE A 394 27.02 40.06 20.60
CA PHE A 394 26.15 40.44 21.72
C PHE A 394 26.92 40.97 22.92
N SER A 395 28.21 40.65 23.06
CA SER A 395 29.07 41.26 24.08
C SER A 395 29.37 42.75 23.82
N HIS A 396 29.14 43.25 22.61
CA HIS A 396 29.44 44.63 22.22
C HIS A 396 28.21 45.50 21.93
N ILE A 397 26.99 44.95 22.04
CA ILE A 397 25.74 45.67 21.79
C ILE A 397 24.80 45.61 22.99
N SER A 398 23.83 46.52 23.05
CA SER A 398 22.82 46.51 24.12
C SER A 398 21.85 45.33 23.98
N ALA A 399 21.25 44.92 25.10
CA ALA A 399 20.22 43.88 25.14
C ALA A 399 19.05 44.14 24.16
N ARG A 400 18.62 45.41 24.03
CA ARG A 400 17.59 45.82 23.07
C ARG A 400 18.04 45.61 21.62
N ALA A 401 19.29 45.98 21.31
CA ALA A 401 19.86 45.77 19.98
C ALA A 401 20.00 44.27 19.63
N ALA A 402 20.35 43.44 20.63
CA ALA A 402 20.39 41.99 20.45
C ALA A 402 19.01 41.42 20.08
N PHE A 403 17.91 41.88 20.68
CA PHE A 403 16.56 41.45 20.28
C PHE A 403 16.19 41.86 18.85
N TYR A 404 16.56 43.07 18.41
CA TYR A 404 16.37 43.47 17.01
C TYR A 404 17.18 42.59 16.04
N ALA A 405 18.43 42.28 16.38
CA ALA A 405 19.27 41.38 15.59
C ALA A 405 18.67 39.96 15.50
N SER A 406 18.19 39.42 16.63
CA SER A 406 17.52 38.11 16.68
C SER A 406 16.19 38.10 15.92
N SER A 407 15.44 39.20 15.95
CA SER A 407 14.21 39.36 15.17
C SER A 407 14.52 39.35 13.67
N ALA A 408 15.52 40.11 13.22
CA ALA A 408 15.96 40.11 11.83
C ALA A 408 16.41 38.72 11.37
N ALA A 409 17.11 37.96 12.23
CA ALA A 409 17.48 36.57 11.95
C ALA A 409 16.24 35.66 11.80
N GLY A 410 15.21 35.85 12.63
CA GLY A 410 13.93 35.16 12.51
C GLY A 410 13.24 35.42 11.17
N LEU A 411 13.17 36.68 10.72
CA LEU A 411 12.58 37.03 9.43
C LEU A 411 13.36 36.45 8.25
N ALA A 412 14.70 36.56 8.29
CA ALA A 412 15.56 35.97 7.29
C ALA A 412 15.40 34.43 7.22
N GLY A 413 15.30 33.77 8.39
CA GLY A 413 15.07 32.33 8.49
C GLY A 413 13.73 31.91 7.90
N PHE A 414 12.67 32.70 8.11
CA PHE A 414 11.36 32.49 7.50
C PHE A 414 11.42 32.57 5.98
N ILE A 415 12.00 33.65 5.43
CA ILE A 415 12.12 33.86 3.98
C ILE A 415 12.94 32.74 3.33
N LEU A 416 14.09 32.42 3.91
CA LEU A 416 14.96 31.37 3.41
C LEU A 416 14.27 30.00 3.40
N THR A 417 13.55 29.68 4.47
CA THR A 417 12.77 28.43 4.59
C THR A 417 11.70 28.36 3.51
N ALA A 418 10.93 29.43 3.30
CA ALA A 418 9.86 29.47 2.31
C ALA A 418 10.37 29.29 0.87
N LEU A 419 11.54 29.85 0.56
CA LEU A 419 12.09 29.85 -0.80
C LEU A 419 12.89 28.58 -1.14
N PHE A 420 13.72 28.12 -0.21
CA PHE A 420 14.76 27.13 -0.52
C PHE A 420 14.57 25.77 0.18
N LEU A 421 13.71 25.64 1.19
CA LEU A 421 13.55 24.36 1.90
C LEU A 421 12.58 23.42 1.15
N PRO A 422 13.01 22.23 0.72
CA PRO A 422 12.11 21.21 0.20
C PRO A 422 11.33 20.54 1.33
N ASP A 423 10.05 20.22 1.09
CA ASP A 423 9.26 19.45 2.04
C ASP A 423 9.39 17.95 1.78
N THR A 424 10.21 17.26 2.57
CA THR A 424 10.46 15.81 2.48
C THR A 424 9.42 14.96 3.20
N THR A 425 8.29 15.54 3.63
CA THR A 425 7.25 14.84 4.39
C THR A 425 6.65 13.66 3.63
N GLY A 426 7.03 12.44 4.04
CA GLY A 426 6.55 11.19 3.45
C GLY A 426 7.32 10.71 2.21
N LEU A 427 8.40 11.40 1.82
CA LEU A 427 9.31 10.95 0.77
C LEU A 427 10.20 9.79 1.28
N ASP A 428 10.34 8.73 0.50
CA ASP A 428 11.25 7.62 0.78
C ASP A 428 12.71 8.03 0.50
N LEU A 429 13.62 7.82 1.45
CA LEU A 429 15.04 8.18 1.28
C LEU A 429 15.71 7.39 0.15
N HIS A 430 15.22 6.19 -0.17
CA HIS A 430 15.71 5.41 -1.31
C HIS A 430 15.47 6.10 -2.66
N GLU A 431 14.49 6.98 -2.78
CA GLU A 431 14.26 7.76 -4.00
C GLU A 431 15.36 8.81 -4.22
N ILE A 432 15.84 9.43 -3.13
CA ILE A 432 16.98 10.38 -3.17
C ILE A 432 18.25 9.62 -3.54
N ASP A 433 18.47 8.44 -2.95
CA ASP A 433 19.63 7.60 -3.27
C ASP A 433 19.58 7.08 -4.72
N ARG A 434 18.40 6.73 -5.23
CA ARG A 434 18.26 6.37 -6.66
C ARG A 434 18.56 7.55 -7.56
N MET A 435 18.00 8.73 -7.30
CA MET A 435 18.30 9.94 -8.08
C MET A 435 19.79 10.27 -8.07
N ASN A 436 20.44 10.10 -6.92
CA ASN A 436 21.88 10.29 -6.76
C ASN A 436 22.69 9.38 -7.71
N ARG A 437 22.30 8.11 -7.88
CA ARG A 437 22.98 7.21 -8.84
C ARG A 437 22.92 7.75 -10.27
N TYR A 438 21.74 8.14 -10.74
CA TYR A 438 21.58 8.75 -12.06
C TYR A 438 22.40 10.05 -12.21
N LEU A 439 22.50 10.85 -11.16
CA LEU A 439 23.34 12.06 -11.15
C LEU A 439 24.83 11.70 -11.33
N LEU A 440 25.33 10.71 -10.60
CA LEU A 440 26.73 10.28 -10.64
C LEU A 440 27.11 9.61 -11.95
N GLU A 441 26.16 8.92 -12.59
CA GLU A 441 26.32 8.33 -13.92
C GLU A 441 26.22 9.37 -15.06
N GLY A 442 25.88 10.63 -14.75
CA GLY A 442 25.69 11.67 -15.77
C GLY A 442 24.38 11.53 -16.55
N HIS A 443 23.43 10.75 -16.04
CA HIS A 443 22.16 10.41 -16.67
C HIS A 443 20.95 10.92 -15.87
N LEU A 444 21.09 12.02 -15.13
CA LEU A 444 20.03 12.58 -14.29
C LEU A 444 18.70 12.77 -15.04
N ARG A 445 18.75 13.10 -16.34
CA ARG A 445 17.55 13.27 -17.19
C ARG A 445 16.68 12.01 -17.34
N ASN A 446 17.26 10.85 -17.08
CA ASN A 446 16.58 9.55 -17.17
C ASN A 446 15.92 9.14 -15.84
N TYR A 447 16.10 9.94 -14.78
CA TYR A 447 15.40 9.75 -13.52
C TYR A 447 14.01 10.42 -13.59
N HIS A 448 12.96 9.63 -13.31
CA HIS A 448 11.58 10.09 -13.43
C HIS A 448 10.77 9.98 -12.12
N GLY A 449 11.42 9.61 -11.02
CA GLY A 449 10.79 9.17 -9.76
C GLY A 449 10.38 10.27 -8.80
N GLU A 450 9.98 9.87 -7.59
CA GLU A 450 9.37 10.79 -6.61
C GLU A 450 10.32 11.89 -6.13
N ALA A 451 11.64 11.69 -6.15
CA ALA A 451 12.59 12.71 -5.66
C ALA A 451 12.58 14.03 -6.46
N VAL A 452 12.08 14.01 -7.70
CA VAL A 452 11.89 15.20 -8.55
C VAL A 452 10.42 15.62 -8.67
N ASN A 453 9.51 15.00 -7.91
CA ASN A 453 8.11 15.43 -7.89
C ASN A 453 8.03 16.87 -7.35
N PRO A 454 7.32 17.79 -8.05
CA PRO A 454 7.16 19.19 -7.62
C PRO A 454 6.79 19.33 -6.14
N ARG A 455 5.97 18.42 -5.60
CA ARG A 455 5.54 18.42 -4.21
C ARG A 455 6.70 18.39 -3.20
N TYR A 456 7.77 17.68 -3.51
CA TYR A 456 8.93 17.51 -2.61
C TYR A 456 10.09 18.46 -2.94
N LEU A 457 9.89 19.38 -3.88
CA LEU A 457 10.85 20.41 -4.25
C LEU A 457 10.50 21.75 -3.62
N SER A 458 11.53 22.52 -3.28
CA SER A 458 11.43 23.92 -2.87
C SER A 458 10.94 24.82 -4.00
N LEU A 459 10.51 26.05 -3.68
CA LEU A 459 10.11 27.02 -4.70
C LEU A 459 11.27 27.33 -5.66
N PHE A 460 12.49 27.43 -5.13
CA PHE A 460 13.69 27.66 -5.92
C PHE A 460 13.99 26.48 -6.88
N GLU A 461 13.91 25.24 -6.41
CA GLU A 461 14.16 24.06 -7.25
C GLU A 461 13.13 23.94 -8.38
N ARG A 462 11.85 24.24 -8.11
CA ARG A 462 10.81 24.32 -9.14
C ARG A 462 11.08 25.44 -10.15
N TRP A 463 11.49 26.61 -9.68
CA TRP A 463 11.89 27.71 -10.57
C TRP A 463 13.09 27.35 -11.47
N ARG A 464 13.95 26.44 -11.02
CA ARG A 464 15.07 25.89 -11.80
C ARG A 464 14.72 24.65 -12.61
N ASN A 465 13.43 24.28 -12.70
CA ASN A 465 12.90 23.12 -13.42
C ASN A 465 13.50 21.77 -12.98
N TYR A 466 13.76 21.59 -11.68
CA TYR A 466 14.23 20.29 -11.18
C TYR A 466 13.18 19.18 -11.36
N ASP A 467 11.92 19.54 -11.59
CA ASP A 467 10.78 18.68 -11.87
C ASP A 467 10.57 18.33 -13.34
N GLU A 468 11.38 18.88 -14.27
CA GLU A 468 11.20 18.71 -15.73
C GLU A 468 11.03 17.24 -16.16
N HIS A 469 11.72 16.33 -15.48
CA HIS A 469 11.74 14.92 -15.81
C HIS A 469 10.80 14.08 -14.96
N TYR A 470 9.99 14.66 -14.09
CA TYR A 470 9.04 13.90 -13.28
C TYR A 470 7.99 13.21 -14.16
N ASN A 471 8.00 11.88 -14.21
CA ASN A 471 7.02 11.10 -14.94
C ASN A 471 6.73 9.77 -14.22
N PRO A 472 5.59 9.66 -13.51
CA PRO A 472 5.24 8.47 -12.74
C PRO A 472 5.19 7.18 -13.56
N GLU A 473 4.75 7.26 -14.82
CA GLU A 473 4.60 6.10 -15.69
C GLU A 473 5.96 5.58 -16.20
N ARG A 474 6.84 6.50 -16.60
CA ARG A 474 8.22 6.15 -16.99
C ARG A 474 9.05 5.64 -15.82
N ASP A 475 8.89 6.23 -14.63
CA ASP A 475 9.56 5.74 -13.43
C ASP A 475 9.10 4.33 -13.06
N TYR A 476 7.80 4.07 -13.19
CA TYR A 476 7.25 2.73 -13.02
C TYR A 476 7.85 1.74 -14.02
N ALA A 477 7.94 2.11 -15.31
CA ALA A 477 8.56 1.29 -16.34
C ALA A 477 10.04 1.00 -16.06
N HIS A 478 10.85 2.01 -15.72
CA HIS A 478 12.27 1.83 -15.36
C HIS A 478 12.44 0.93 -14.12
N LYS A 479 11.62 1.11 -13.08
CA LYS A 479 11.64 0.23 -11.89
C LYS A 479 11.35 -1.23 -12.23
N GLN A 480 10.50 -1.48 -13.23
CA GLN A 480 10.23 -2.84 -13.69
C GLN A 480 11.41 -3.46 -14.44
N LEU A 481 12.12 -2.66 -15.25
CA LEU A 481 13.33 -3.11 -15.97
C LEU A 481 14.47 -3.46 -15.01
N GLN A 482 14.70 -2.65 -13.96
CA GLN A 482 15.76 -2.89 -12.97
C GLN A 482 15.51 -4.12 -12.09
N LEU A 483 14.25 -4.46 -11.80
CA LEU A 483 13.91 -5.65 -11.01
C LEU A 483 14.10 -6.97 -11.78
N HIS A 484 14.32 -6.91 -13.09
CA HIS A 484 14.35 -8.06 -13.98
C HIS A 484 15.40 -7.88 -15.11
N PRO A 485 16.71 -7.95 -14.81
CA PRO A 485 17.79 -7.65 -15.77
C PRO A 485 17.85 -8.58 -17.00
N HIS A 486 17.35 -9.82 -16.89
CA HIS A 486 17.19 -10.74 -18.04
C HIS A 486 16.20 -10.26 -19.11
N LEU A 487 15.51 -9.14 -18.87
CA LEU A 487 14.62 -8.51 -19.84
C LEU A 487 15.32 -7.50 -20.75
N ALA A 488 16.60 -7.20 -20.52
CA ALA A 488 17.37 -6.21 -21.30
C ALA A 488 17.58 -6.66 -22.76
N GLU A 489 17.88 -7.94 -22.99
CA GLU A 489 17.97 -8.49 -24.36
C GLU A 489 16.60 -8.70 -25.00
N ALA A 490 15.57 -9.02 -24.19
CA ALA A 490 14.19 -9.05 -24.65
C ALA A 490 13.67 -7.65 -25.01
N THR A 491 14.23 -6.55 -24.47
CA THR A 491 13.69 -5.19 -24.67
C THR A 491 14.04 -4.56 -26.01
N ALA A 492 15.17 -4.93 -26.62
CA ALA A 492 15.46 -4.55 -28.00
C ALA A 492 14.52 -5.26 -29.00
N SER A 493 14.12 -6.50 -28.68
CA SER A 493 13.07 -7.27 -29.39
C SER A 493 11.64 -6.78 -29.07
N LEU A 494 11.42 -6.22 -27.87
CA LEU A 494 10.11 -5.70 -27.45
C LEU A 494 9.68 -4.45 -28.23
N ALA A 495 10.58 -3.64 -28.76
CA ALA A 495 10.20 -2.47 -29.56
C ALA A 495 9.47 -2.85 -30.86
N SER A 496 9.79 -4.02 -31.44
CA SER A 496 9.07 -4.55 -32.62
C SER A 496 7.81 -5.33 -32.22
N LEU A 497 7.83 -6.07 -31.09
CA LEU A 497 6.69 -6.83 -30.55
C LEU A 497 5.63 -5.97 -29.82
N ALA A 498 5.98 -4.75 -29.37
CA ALA A 498 5.08 -3.83 -28.69
C ALA A 498 3.92 -3.36 -29.60
N SER A 499 4.14 -3.35 -30.92
CA SER A 499 3.12 -3.01 -31.94
C SER A 499 2.02 -4.07 -32.14
N ALA A 500 2.06 -5.18 -31.37
CA ALA A 500 1.04 -6.23 -31.43
C ALA A 500 0.76 -6.93 -30.08
N GLY A 501 1.28 -6.42 -28.98
CA GLY A 501 1.19 -7.04 -27.64
C GLY A 501 -0.24 -7.14 -27.08
N LYS A 502 -0.42 -7.83 -25.97
CA LYS A 502 -1.76 -8.12 -25.39
C LYS A 502 -2.63 -6.90 -25.08
N GLU A 503 -2.03 -5.73 -24.86
CA GLU A 503 -2.74 -4.48 -24.53
C GLU A 503 -2.95 -3.58 -25.75
N ASP A 504 -2.44 -3.98 -26.93
CA ASP A 504 -2.61 -3.25 -28.17
C ASP A 504 -3.81 -3.78 -28.95
N PHE A 505 -4.84 -2.95 -29.10
CA PHE A 505 -6.07 -3.28 -29.82
C PHE A 505 -6.21 -2.52 -31.14
N ASN A 506 -5.18 -1.76 -31.53
CA ASN A 506 -5.21 -0.97 -32.76
C ASN A 506 -5.10 -1.85 -34.01
N VAL A 507 -5.57 -1.31 -35.13
CA VAL A 507 -5.42 -1.93 -36.45
C VAL A 507 -4.07 -1.54 -37.02
N HIS A 508 -3.18 -2.51 -37.14
CA HIS A 508 -1.84 -2.32 -37.71
C HIS A 508 -1.71 -2.93 -39.10
N GLU A 509 -0.69 -2.51 -39.84
CA GLU A 509 -0.39 -2.98 -41.18
C GLU A 509 -0.27 -4.52 -41.31
N PRO A 510 0.33 -5.27 -40.35
CA PRO A 510 0.33 -6.73 -40.40
C PRO A 510 -1.07 -7.36 -40.32
N LEU A 511 -1.99 -6.75 -39.55
CA LEU A 511 -3.39 -7.21 -39.46
C LEU A 511 -4.13 -6.94 -40.77
N LEU A 512 -3.94 -5.76 -41.36
CA LEU A 512 -4.51 -5.41 -42.67
C LEU A 512 -3.98 -6.32 -43.78
N ALA A 513 -2.69 -6.63 -43.77
CA ALA A 513 -2.08 -7.58 -44.72
C ALA A 513 -2.62 -9.00 -44.54
N ALA A 514 -2.81 -9.46 -43.30
CA ALA A 514 -3.41 -10.77 -43.01
C ALA A 514 -4.90 -10.82 -43.45
N LEU A 515 -5.64 -9.74 -43.25
CA LEU A 515 -7.02 -9.59 -43.71
C LEU A 515 -7.11 -9.62 -45.23
N ALA A 516 -6.28 -8.85 -45.93
CA ALA A 516 -6.22 -8.81 -47.38
C ALA A 516 -5.90 -10.19 -47.97
N ARG A 517 -4.89 -10.89 -47.43
CA ARG A 517 -4.57 -12.28 -47.82
C ARG A 517 -5.76 -13.23 -47.61
N LYS A 518 -6.44 -13.15 -46.46
CA LYS A 518 -7.58 -14.01 -46.14
C LYS A 518 -8.80 -13.75 -47.03
N LEU A 519 -8.98 -12.51 -47.49
CA LEU A 519 -10.05 -12.12 -48.40
C LEU A 519 -9.66 -12.22 -49.89
N GLY A 520 -8.43 -12.63 -50.22
CA GLY A 520 -7.96 -12.72 -51.59
C GLY A 520 -7.79 -11.37 -52.30
N ILE A 521 -7.63 -10.28 -51.54
CA ILE A 521 -7.41 -8.94 -52.05
C ILE A 521 -5.90 -8.77 -52.30
N ARG A 522 -5.51 -8.38 -53.53
CA ARG A 522 -4.09 -8.17 -53.89
C ARG A 522 -3.58 -6.88 -53.21
N GLY A 523 -2.76 -7.02 -52.18
CA GLY A 523 -2.12 -5.91 -51.48
C GLY A 523 -1.00 -5.26 -52.28
N GLY A 524 -0.91 -3.93 -52.23
CA GLY A 524 0.09 -3.12 -52.92
C GLY A 524 1.51 -3.28 -52.34
N GLY A 525 2.22 -4.30 -52.81
CA GLY A 525 3.68 -4.23 -52.96
C GLY A 525 3.98 -3.77 -54.39
N ASP A 526 4.66 -2.63 -54.51
CA ASP A 526 5.26 -2.07 -55.73
C ASP A 526 4.36 -1.79 -56.94
N GLY A 527 3.06 -1.50 -56.74
CA GLY A 527 2.21 -1.01 -57.84
C GLY A 527 0.71 -0.80 -57.56
N GLY A 528 0.34 0.30 -56.89
CA GLY A 528 -0.84 1.12 -57.23
C GLY A 528 -2.29 0.57 -57.11
N GLY A 529 -2.59 -0.43 -56.28
CA GLY A 529 -3.98 -0.84 -55.98
C GLY A 529 -4.50 -0.33 -54.61
N PRO A 530 -5.81 -0.11 -54.42
CA PRO A 530 -6.34 0.44 -53.16
C PRO A 530 -6.26 -0.56 -52.00
N ALA A 531 -5.53 -0.20 -50.95
CA ALA A 531 -5.45 -0.94 -49.69
C ALA A 531 -6.73 -0.74 -48.85
N ILE A 532 -7.10 -1.74 -48.03
CA ILE A 532 -8.18 -1.58 -47.05
C ILE A 532 -7.75 -0.50 -46.04
N PRO A 533 -8.52 0.61 -45.90
CA PRO A 533 -8.20 1.66 -44.95
C PRO A 533 -8.23 1.14 -43.50
N ALA A 534 -7.30 1.59 -42.65
CA ALA A 534 -7.23 1.15 -41.26
C ALA A 534 -8.47 1.56 -40.44
N ASP A 535 -9.03 2.74 -40.73
CA ASP A 535 -10.25 3.30 -40.13
C ASP A 535 -11.52 2.53 -40.54
N ALA A 536 -11.48 1.79 -41.64
CA ALA A 536 -12.58 0.95 -42.09
C ALA A 536 -12.63 -0.43 -41.40
N VAL A 537 -11.69 -0.73 -40.50
CA VAL A 537 -11.58 -2.01 -39.78
C VAL A 537 -11.69 -1.77 -38.27
N ARG A 538 -12.54 -2.55 -37.59
CA ARG A 538 -12.70 -2.51 -36.13
C ARG A 538 -12.41 -3.87 -35.53
N VAL A 539 -11.53 -3.93 -34.53
CA VAL A 539 -11.27 -5.18 -33.79
C VAL A 539 -12.42 -5.46 -32.82
N VAL A 540 -13.16 -6.54 -33.06
CA VAL A 540 -14.27 -7.00 -32.20
C VAL A 540 -13.75 -7.88 -31.08
N ARG A 541 -12.79 -8.75 -31.41
CA ARG A 541 -12.17 -9.67 -30.44
C ARG A 541 -10.70 -9.87 -30.72
N LYS A 542 -9.87 -9.84 -29.69
CA LYS A 542 -8.46 -10.25 -29.72
C LYS A 542 -8.22 -11.37 -28.71
N SER A 543 -7.66 -12.50 -29.14
CA SER A 543 -7.36 -13.66 -28.31
C SER A 543 -5.95 -14.18 -28.60
N PHE A 544 -5.29 -14.78 -27.62
CA PHE A 544 -3.97 -15.40 -27.82
C PHE A 544 -4.13 -16.91 -27.95
N ASP A 545 -3.67 -17.49 -29.04
CA ASP A 545 -3.57 -18.94 -29.21
C ASP A 545 -2.15 -19.38 -28.86
N ALA A 546 -2.03 -20.06 -27.72
CA ALA A 546 -0.76 -20.53 -27.17
C ALA A 546 -0.38 -21.94 -27.67
N ARG A 547 -1.20 -22.56 -28.54
CA ARG A 547 -0.96 -23.92 -29.03
C ARG A 547 0.01 -23.89 -30.22
N ASN A 548 0.95 -24.84 -30.25
CA ASN A 548 1.69 -25.16 -31.47
C ASN A 548 0.81 -26.11 -32.30
N VAL A 549 0.12 -25.58 -33.32
CA VAL A 549 -0.74 -26.40 -34.19
C VAL A 549 -0.01 -26.65 -35.50
N GLN A 550 0.13 -27.91 -35.89
CA GLN A 550 0.43 -28.27 -37.27
C GLN A 550 -0.86 -28.14 -38.09
N ARG A 551 -0.93 -27.15 -38.96
CA ARG A 551 -1.99 -27.03 -39.96
C ARG A 551 -1.35 -27.14 -41.34
N SER A 552 -1.80 -28.10 -42.14
CA SER A 552 -1.42 -28.22 -43.56
C SER A 552 0.10 -28.26 -43.81
N GLY A 553 0.86 -29.00 -42.98
CA GLY A 553 2.31 -29.20 -43.17
C GLY A 553 3.20 -28.04 -42.71
N GLU A 554 2.61 -26.89 -42.32
CA GLU A 554 3.33 -25.77 -41.74
C GLU A 554 3.12 -25.71 -40.22
N ALA A 555 4.22 -25.53 -39.48
CA ALA A 555 4.17 -25.27 -38.04
C ALA A 555 3.71 -23.83 -37.82
N THR A 556 2.42 -23.64 -37.53
CA THR A 556 1.95 -22.32 -37.05
C THR A 556 2.29 -22.21 -35.57
N GLY A 557 3.26 -21.35 -35.24
CA GLY A 557 3.63 -21.02 -33.87
C GLY A 557 2.54 -20.24 -33.13
N LYS A 558 2.81 -19.87 -31.88
CA LYS A 558 1.91 -19.08 -31.02
C LYS A 558 1.53 -17.76 -31.70
N ALA A 559 0.24 -17.41 -31.70
CA ALA A 559 -0.24 -16.28 -32.49
C ALA A 559 -1.44 -15.56 -31.86
N TRP A 560 -1.58 -14.29 -32.22
CA TRP A 560 -2.79 -13.52 -31.94
C TRP A 560 -3.89 -13.85 -32.95
N VAL A 561 -5.08 -14.15 -32.45
CA VAL A 561 -6.30 -14.41 -33.21
C VAL A 561 -7.23 -13.22 -33.07
N TYR A 562 -7.65 -12.66 -34.20
CA TYR A 562 -8.53 -11.50 -34.28
C TYR A 562 -9.88 -11.86 -34.89
N LEU A 563 -10.95 -11.30 -34.33
CA LEU A 563 -12.25 -11.12 -34.98
C LEU A 563 -12.39 -9.63 -35.27
N VAL A 564 -12.70 -9.29 -36.52
CA VAL A 564 -12.79 -7.90 -36.98
C VAL A 564 -14.11 -7.67 -37.70
N ASP A 565 -14.65 -6.47 -37.55
CA ASP A 565 -15.67 -5.90 -38.41
C ASP A 565 -14.99 -5.05 -39.48
N VAL A 566 -15.51 -5.08 -40.70
CA VAL A 566 -14.97 -4.29 -41.81
C VAL A 566 -16.10 -3.62 -42.56
N GLU A 567 -15.95 -2.34 -42.88
CA GLU A 567 -16.94 -1.61 -43.66
C GLU A 567 -17.11 -2.21 -45.06
N SER A 568 -18.37 -2.48 -45.43
CA SER A 568 -18.68 -3.10 -46.72
C SER A 568 -18.30 -2.23 -47.94
N SER A 569 -18.35 -0.90 -47.78
CA SER A 569 -17.92 0.10 -48.77
C SER A 569 -16.42 -0.03 -49.07
N ALA A 570 -15.60 -0.12 -48.02
CA ALA A 570 -14.15 -0.26 -48.13
C ALA A 570 -13.73 -1.57 -48.81
N LEU A 571 -14.42 -2.68 -48.50
CA LEU A 571 -14.16 -3.97 -49.17
C LEU A 571 -14.47 -3.94 -50.66
N LYS A 572 -15.56 -3.27 -51.06
CA LYS A 572 -15.92 -3.09 -52.48
C LYS A 572 -14.88 -2.23 -53.21
N ALA A 573 -14.43 -1.13 -52.59
CA ALA A 573 -13.40 -0.26 -53.13
C ALA A 573 -12.05 -0.99 -53.30
N ALA A 574 -11.71 -1.90 -52.37
CA ALA A 574 -10.53 -2.76 -52.45
C ALA A 574 -10.64 -3.91 -53.48
N GLY A 575 -11.72 -3.96 -54.27
CA GLY A 575 -11.89 -4.91 -55.38
C GLY A 575 -12.58 -6.23 -55.03
N LEU A 576 -13.12 -6.38 -53.81
CA LEU A 576 -13.86 -7.59 -53.41
C LEU A 576 -15.27 -7.59 -54.03
N ARG A 577 -15.51 -8.46 -55.03
CA ARG A 577 -16.80 -8.53 -55.75
C ARG A 577 -17.84 -9.47 -55.14
N ARG A 578 -17.42 -10.51 -54.41
CA ARG A 578 -18.33 -11.52 -53.82
C ARG A 578 -17.70 -12.13 -52.56
N LEU A 579 -18.39 -12.07 -51.43
CA LEU A 579 -18.07 -12.88 -50.25
C LEU A 579 -18.78 -14.23 -50.40
N GLN A 580 -18.01 -15.33 -50.41
CA GLN A 580 -18.60 -16.65 -50.19
C GLN A 580 -18.80 -16.83 -48.68
N GLU A 581 -20.05 -16.94 -48.26
CA GLU A 581 -20.37 -17.37 -46.90
C GLU A 581 -19.91 -18.82 -46.74
N HIS A 582 -18.92 -19.07 -45.87
CA HIS A 582 -18.70 -20.39 -45.32
C HIS A 582 -19.56 -20.50 -44.07
N LEU A 583 -20.63 -21.31 -44.15
CA LEU A 583 -21.55 -21.56 -43.04
C LEU A 583 -20.84 -22.45 -41.99
N GLY A 584 -20.01 -21.81 -41.18
CA GLY A 584 -19.57 -22.29 -39.87
C GLY A 584 -20.04 -21.30 -38.81
N VAL A 585 -20.70 -21.82 -37.77
CA VAL A 585 -21.21 -21.12 -36.57
C VAL A 585 -21.10 -19.58 -36.62
N LEU A 586 -22.04 -18.95 -37.32
CA LEU A 586 -22.19 -17.49 -37.35
C LEU A 586 -22.77 -17.02 -36.01
N GLU A 587 -21.96 -16.33 -35.19
CA GLU A 587 -22.48 -15.40 -34.18
C GLU A 587 -22.88 -14.12 -34.92
N ARG A 588 -24.09 -14.07 -35.50
CA ARG A 588 -24.59 -12.83 -36.12
C ARG A 588 -24.81 -11.78 -35.04
N GLN A 589 -24.08 -10.67 -35.14
CA GLN A 589 -24.40 -9.43 -34.45
C GLN A 589 -25.42 -8.68 -35.32
N GLN A 590 -26.61 -8.35 -34.80
CA GLN A 590 -27.49 -7.40 -35.47
C GLN A 590 -26.84 -6.01 -35.40
N GLN A 591 -26.89 -5.24 -36.50
CA GLN A 591 -26.30 -3.90 -36.56
C GLN A 591 -26.90 -3.02 -35.45
N GLN A 592 -26.05 -2.57 -34.52
CA GLN A 592 -26.36 -1.44 -33.65
C GLN A 592 -25.71 -0.17 -34.20
N PRO A 593 -26.35 1.01 -34.02
CA PRO A 593 -25.71 2.30 -34.29
C PRO A 593 -24.39 2.41 -33.52
N GLY A 594 -23.41 3.12 -34.08
CA GLY A 594 -22.09 3.31 -33.47
C GLY A 594 -22.15 3.91 -32.06
N PRO A 595 -21.06 3.81 -31.28
CA PRO A 595 -20.98 4.46 -29.97
C PRO A 595 -21.13 5.97 -30.18
N GLU A 596 -22.27 6.50 -29.76
CA GLU A 596 -22.48 7.94 -29.75
C GLU A 596 -21.39 8.56 -28.87
N GLN A 597 -20.60 9.47 -29.45
CA GLN A 597 -19.64 10.27 -28.70
C GLN A 597 -20.39 10.95 -27.55
N ALA A 598 -19.78 10.94 -26.37
CA ALA A 598 -20.32 11.55 -25.18
C ALA A 598 -20.88 12.96 -25.49
N PRO A 599 -22.16 13.24 -25.22
CA PRO A 599 -22.60 14.61 -25.11
C PRO A 599 -21.81 15.22 -23.95
N ALA A 600 -21.11 16.32 -24.22
CA ALA A 600 -20.62 17.22 -23.18
C ALA A 600 -21.78 17.51 -22.22
N ALA A 601 -21.60 17.17 -20.94
CA ALA A 601 -22.45 17.56 -19.82
C ALA A 601 -23.94 17.77 -20.17
N ALA A 602 -24.70 16.69 -20.34
CA ALA A 602 -26.16 16.80 -20.44
C ALA A 602 -26.78 16.97 -19.04
N ALA A 603 -26.75 18.21 -18.55
CA ALA A 603 -27.81 18.73 -17.72
C ALA A 603 -29.09 18.81 -18.58
N ALA A 604 -29.82 17.71 -18.70
CA ALA A 604 -31.20 17.69 -19.18
C ALA A 604 -31.86 16.40 -18.71
N ALA A 605 -32.50 16.47 -17.54
CA ALA A 605 -33.56 15.53 -17.20
C ALA A 605 -34.61 15.56 -18.32
N PRO A 606 -35.23 14.42 -18.68
CA PRO A 606 -36.37 14.45 -19.59
C PRO A 606 -37.52 15.19 -18.91
N ALA A 607 -37.68 16.46 -19.23
CA ALA A 607 -38.89 17.22 -18.99
C ALA A 607 -39.96 16.65 -19.93
N GLY A 608 -40.72 15.69 -19.41
CA GLY A 608 -41.77 14.98 -20.13
C GLY A 608 -42.72 14.30 -19.16
N GLY A 609 -43.25 15.07 -18.21
CA GLY A 609 -44.30 14.63 -17.32
C GLY A 609 -45.57 14.31 -18.09
N ALA A 610 -45.80 13.04 -18.39
CA ALA A 610 -47.14 12.50 -18.39
C ALA A 610 -47.47 12.09 -16.95
N GLN A 611 -47.93 13.05 -16.14
CA GLN A 611 -48.60 12.77 -14.88
C GLN A 611 -49.80 11.88 -15.18
N ARG A 612 -49.64 10.56 -14.99
CA ARG A 612 -50.78 9.69 -14.69
C ARG A 612 -51.04 9.78 -13.19
N SER A 613 -52.27 10.16 -12.89
CA SER A 613 -52.88 10.44 -11.60
C SER A 613 -52.68 9.35 -10.54
N GLY A 614 -52.38 9.76 -9.30
CA GLY A 614 -53.30 9.51 -8.19
C GLY A 614 -53.06 8.36 -7.21
N ALA A 615 -52.02 7.54 -7.34
CA ALA A 615 -51.60 6.60 -6.28
C ALA A 615 -50.07 6.50 -6.26
N ALA A 616 -49.44 6.55 -5.08
CA ALA A 616 -48.01 6.32 -4.95
C ALA A 616 -47.72 4.88 -5.41
N ALA A 617 -47.10 4.71 -6.59
CA ALA A 617 -46.80 3.39 -7.13
C ALA A 617 -45.90 2.63 -6.13
N GLU A 618 -46.31 1.41 -5.76
CA GLU A 618 -45.54 0.54 -4.88
C GLU A 618 -44.17 0.24 -5.50
N PRO A 619 -43.07 0.28 -4.71
CA PRO A 619 -41.73 0.03 -5.22
C PRO A 619 -41.54 -1.45 -5.57
N VAL A 620 -40.61 -1.73 -6.49
CA VAL A 620 -40.01 -3.05 -6.63
C VAL A 620 -38.83 -3.15 -5.66
N VAL A 621 -38.81 -4.18 -4.81
CA VAL A 621 -37.70 -4.43 -3.89
C VAL A 621 -36.71 -5.38 -4.55
N VAL A 622 -35.44 -5.03 -4.54
CA VAL A 622 -34.34 -5.89 -5.00
C VAL A 622 -33.47 -6.24 -3.80
N VAL A 623 -33.34 -7.53 -3.49
CA VAL A 623 -32.59 -8.03 -2.34
C VAL A 623 -31.26 -8.62 -2.80
N GLY A 624 -30.17 -7.94 -2.46
CA GLY A 624 -28.79 -8.28 -2.83
C GLY A 624 -28.24 -7.35 -3.91
N CYS A 625 -27.06 -6.78 -3.66
CA CYS A 625 -26.35 -5.84 -4.53
C CYS A 625 -25.17 -6.53 -5.25
N GLY A 626 -25.30 -7.82 -5.53
CA GLY A 626 -24.41 -8.54 -6.46
C GLY A 626 -24.67 -8.18 -7.92
N PRO A 627 -23.95 -8.78 -8.90
CA PRO A 627 -24.15 -8.48 -10.31
C PRO A 627 -25.60 -8.67 -10.79
N ALA A 628 -26.30 -9.68 -10.30
CA ALA A 628 -27.70 -9.91 -10.63
C ALA A 628 -28.61 -8.76 -10.15
N GLY A 629 -28.52 -8.39 -8.88
CA GLY A 629 -29.36 -7.32 -8.32
C GLY A 629 -29.03 -5.93 -8.88
N LEU A 630 -27.74 -5.63 -9.10
CA LEU A 630 -27.32 -4.36 -9.71
C LEU A 630 -27.92 -4.16 -11.11
N PHE A 631 -27.85 -5.19 -11.95
CA PHE A 631 -28.38 -5.11 -13.31
C PHE A 631 -29.92 -5.20 -13.36
N ALA A 632 -30.55 -5.94 -12.45
CA ALA A 632 -32.01 -5.89 -12.30
C ALA A 632 -32.49 -4.50 -11.88
N ALA A 633 -31.84 -3.88 -10.88
CA ALA A 633 -32.16 -2.53 -10.43
C ALA A 633 -31.90 -1.48 -11.52
N LEU A 634 -30.86 -1.65 -12.33
CA LEU A 634 -30.55 -0.78 -13.46
C LEU A 634 -31.70 -0.75 -14.48
N GLU A 635 -32.13 -1.92 -14.96
CA GLU A 635 -33.21 -2.03 -15.95
C GLU A 635 -34.53 -1.44 -15.42
N LEU A 636 -34.88 -1.75 -14.17
CA LEU A 636 -36.08 -1.22 -13.52
C LEU A 636 -36.02 0.30 -13.37
N ALA A 637 -34.91 0.84 -12.88
CA ALA A 637 -34.75 2.28 -12.68
C ALA A 637 -34.72 3.05 -14.01
N GLN A 638 -34.11 2.50 -15.06
CA GLN A 638 -34.13 3.09 -16.40
C GLN A 638 -35.52 3.11 -17.03
N ALA A 639 -36.38 2.14 -16.68
CA ALA A 639 -37.79 2.14 -17.05
C ALA A 639 -38.66 3.11 -16.21
N GLY A 640 -38.05 3.90 -15.31
CA GLY A 640 -38.76 4.85 -14.45
C GLY A 640 -39.54 4.21 -13.29
N ILE A 641 -39.27 2.94 -13.00
CA ILE A 641 -39.92 2.21 -11.90
C ILE A 641 -39.19 2.55 -10.59
N LYS A 642 -39.96 2.78 -9.52
CA LYS A 642 -39.40 3.02 -8.19
C LYS A 642 -38.76 1.74 -7.65
N VAL A 643 -37.47 1.77 -7.38
CA VAL A 643 -36.68 0.62 -6.88
C VAL A 643 -36.15 0.90 -5.48
N VAL A 644 -36.28 -0.10 -4.60
CA VAL A 644 -35.58 -0.15 -3.31
C VAL A 644 -34.59 -1.31 -3.36
N LEU A 645 -33.30 -1.01 -3.45
CA LEU A 645 -32.20 -1.97 -3.49
C LEU A 645 -31.62 -2.14 -2.09
N LEU A 646 -31.73 -3.35 -1.54
CA LEU A 646 -31.28 -3.70 -0.20
C LEU A 646 -30.04 -4.60 -0.28
N ASP A 647 -29.05 -4.36 0.56
CA ASP A 647 -27.97 -5.33 0.80
C ASP A 647 -27.67 -5.42 2.29
N ARG A 648 -27.49 -6.66 2.77
CA ARG A 648 -27.12 -6.96 4.15
C ARG A 648 -25.75 -6.38 4.52
N GLY A 649 -24.83 -6.37 3.57
CA GLY A 649 -23.47 -5.92 3.79
C GLY A 649 -23.29 -4.44 3.50
N GLN A 650 -22.04 -4.02 3.57
CA GLN A 650 -21.67 -2.62 3.55
C GLN A 650 -21.35 -2.09 2.13
N PRO A 651 -21.39 -0.75 1.93
CA PRO A 651 -20.78 -0.11 0.77
C PRO A 651 -19.34 -0.58 0.57
N VAL A 652 -18.87 -0.69 -0.66
CA VAL A 652 -17.58 -1.29 -1.02
C VAL A 652 -16.39 -0.65 -0.28
N GLU A 653 -16.48 0.65 0.02
CA GLU A 653 -15.46 1.40 0.75
C GLU A 653 -15.36 1.00 2.23
N VAL A 654 -16.50 0.70 2.86
CA VAL A 654 -16.59 0.25 4.26
C VAL A 654 -16.30 -1.25 4.33
N ARG A 655 -16.88 -2.03 3.41
CA ARG A 655 -16.64 -3.47 3.26
C ARG A 655 -15.16 -3.80 3.10
N GLY A 656 -14.40 -2.98 2.35
CA GLY A 656 -12.94 -3.13 2.24
C GLY A 656 -12.19 -2.99 3.57
N LYS A 657 -12.69 -2.19 4.52
CA LYS A 657 -12.13 -2.09 5.88
C LYS A 657 -12.44 -3.33 6.70
N ASP A 658 -13.65 -3.86 6.61
CA ASP A 658 -14.07 -5.08 7.30
C ASP A 658 -13.27 -6.29 6.83
N ILE A 659 -13.07 -6.43 5.52
CA ILE A 659 -12.18 -7.44 4.93
C ILE A 659 -10.73 -7.22 5.38
N GLY A 660 -10.28 -5.97 5.47
CA GLY A 660 -8.96 -5.64 6.04
C GLY A 660 -8.81 -6.09 7.50
N ALA A 661 -9.87 -5.98 8.30
CA ALA A 661 -9.90 -6.45 9.69
C ALA A 661 -9.77 -7.98 9.77
N LEU A 662 -10.40 -8.73 8.84
CA LEU A 662 -10.20 -10.18 8.74
C LEU A 662 -8.72 -10.52 8.51
N PHE A 663 -8.06 -9.87 7.56
CA PHE A 663 -6.65 -10.18 7.26
C PHE A 663 -5.65 -9.76 8.35
N VAL A 664 -5.94 -8.69 9.10
CA VAL A 664 -5.01 -8.13 10.10
C VAL A 664 -5.29 -8.64 11.51
N ARG A 665 -6.56 -8.78 11.87
CA ARG A 665 -7.02 -9.09 13.24
C ARG A 665 -7.67 -10.47 13.35
N ARG A 666 -7.79 -11.22 12.23
CA ARG A 666 -8.48 -12.53 12.17
C ARG A 666 -9.93 -12.47 12.68
N HIS A 667 -10.60 -11.34 12.42
CA HIS A 667 -11.98 -11.13 12.80
C HIS A 667 -12.85 -10.98 11.56
N VAL A 668 -13.82 -11.87 11.37
CA VAL A 668 -14.78 -11.78 10.27
C VAL A 668 -16.02 -11.04 10.75
N ASN A 669 -16.48 -10.06 9.98
CA ASN A 669 -17.82 -9.52 10.16
C ASN A 669 -18.82 -10.42 9.40
N PRO A 670 -19.78 -11.06 10.09
CA PRO A 670 -20.69 -12.02 9.44
C PRO A 670 -21.61 -11.36 8.40
N GLU A 671 -21.82 -10.05 8.49
CA GLU A 671 -22.67 -9.28 7.56
C GLU A 671 -21.85 -8.55 6.48
N SER A 672 -20.55 -8.37 6.66
CA SER A 672 -19.68 -7.61 5.74
C SER A 672 -18.35 -8.32 5.52
N ASN A 673 -18.27 -9.13 4.47
CA ASN A 673 -17.15 -10.04 4.20
C ASN A 673 -16.98 -10.27 2.69
N LEU A 674 -16.15 -11.23 2.28
CA LEU A 674 -15.91 -11.50 0.86
C LEU A 674 -17.16 -11.98 0.09
N CYS A 675 -18.20 -12.45 0.80
CA CYS A 675 -19.47 -12.86 0.19
C CYS A 675 -20.52 -11.72 0.18
N TYR A 676 -20.58 -10.91 1.24
CA TYR A 676 -21.69 -9.96 1.47
C TYR A 676 -21.31 -8.48 1.41
N GLY A 677 -22.20 -7.67 0.82
CA GLY A 677 -22.07 -6.23 0.59
C GLY A 677 -21.96 -5.88 -0.88
N GLU A 678 -21.66 -4.62 -1.17
CA GLU A 678 -21.73 -4.07 -2.54
C GLU A 678 -20.89 -4.86 -3.56
N GLY A 679 -21.54 -5.27 -4.66
CA GLY A 679 -21.00 -6.13 -5.71
C GLY A 679 -20.96 -7.63 -5.37
N GLY A 680 -21.42 -8.04 -4.19
CA GLY A 680 -21.53 -9.43 -3.75
C GLY A 680 -20.19 -10.17 -3.75
N ALA A 681 -20.21 -11.48 -4.02
CA ALA A 681 -19.01 -12.31 -4.14
C ALA A 681 -18.09 -11.92 -5.32
N GLY A 682 -18.60 -11.14 -6.28
CA GLY A 682 -17.83 -10.72 -7.45
C GLY A 682 -16.73 -9.71 -7.14
N THR A 683 -16.88 -8.90 -6.09
CA THR A 683 -16.02 -7.73 -5.82
C THR A 683 -14.57 -8.09 -5.50
N TRP A 684 -14.35 -9.05 -4.59
CA TRP A 684 -13.02 -9.56 -4.20
C TRP A 684 -12.72 -10.90 -4.85
N SER A 685 -12.88 -10.97 -6.18
CA SER A 685 -12.64 -12.17 -6.99
C SER A 685 -11.53 -11.93 -8.02
N ASP A 686 -11.24 -12.94 -8.85
CA ASP A 686 -10.43 -12.75 -10.07
C ASP A 686 -11.08 -11.72 -11.00
N GLY A 687 -12.39 -11.48 -10.93
CA GLY A 687 -13.04 -10.50 -11.81
C GLY A 687 -13.03 -10.93 -13.28
N LYS A 688 -13.06 -12.25 -13.53
CA LYS A 688 -13.22 -12.82 -14.88
C LYS A 688 -14.60 -12.54 -15.42
N LEU A 689 -14.65 -12.13 -16.67
CA LEU A 689 -15.88 -11.80 -17.39
C LEU A 689 -16.18 -12.79 -18.52
N THR A 690 -15.70 -14.04 -18.38
CA THR A 690 -15.99 -15.14 -19.31
C THR A 690 -17.35 -15.79 -19.01
N THR A 691 -18.05 -16.29 -20.04
CA THR A 691 -19.38 -16.89 -19.91
C THR A 691 -19.69 -17.86 -21.06
N ARG A 692 -20.60 -18.82 -20.85
CA ARG A 692 -21.11 -19.77 -21.86
C ARG A 692 -22.22 -19.21 -22.75
N ILE A 693 -22.83 -18.08 -22.38
CA ILE A 693 -23.92 -17.46 -23.14
C ILE A 693 -23.45 -17.02 -24.55
N GLY A 694 -22.13 -16.86 -24.72
CA GLY A 694 -21.51 -16.39 -25.95
C GLY A 694 -21.00 -14.97 -25.76
N ARG A 695 -19.68 -14.80 -25.89
CA ARG A 695 -18.98 -13.55 -25.55
C ARG A 695 -19.47 -12.34 -26.37
N ASN A 696 -19.92 -12.57 -27.60
CA ASN A 696 -20.39 -11.51 -28.51
C ASN A 696 -21.92 -11.42 -28.60
N SER A 697 -22.67 -12.19 -27.79
CA SER A 697 -24.12 -12.06 -27.72
C SER A 697 -24.51 -10.67 -27.19
N ASP A 698 -25.66 -10.15 -27.64
CA ASP A 698 -26.14 -8.82 -27.27
C ASP A 698 -26.28 -8.63 -25.76
N PRO A 699 -26.82 -9.58 -24.97
CA PRO A 699 -26.90 -9.43 -23.52
C PRO A 699 -25.53 -9.32 -22.85
N VAL A 700 -24.55 -10.12 -23.31
CA VAL A 700 -23.18 -10.06 -22.77
C VAL A 700 -22.51 -8.74 -23.17
N ARG A 701 -22.67 -8.29 -24.42
CA ARG A 701 -22.15 -7.00 -24.88
C ARG A 701 -22.76 -5.84 -24.11
N HIS A 702 -24.04 -5.91 -23.76
CA HIS A 702 -24.71 -4.91 -22.92
C HIS A 702 -24.07 -4.86 -21.52
N VAL A 703 -23.86 -6.00 -20.86
CA VAL A 703 -23.17 -6.07 -19.56
C VAL A 703 -21.77 -5.45 -19.63
N LEU A 704 -20.96 -5.84 -20.64
CA LEU A 704 -19.59 -5.35 -20.76
C LEU A 704 -19.50 -3.85 -21.09
N SER A 705 -20.43 -3.36 -21.92
CA SER A 705 -20.52 -1.93 -22.26
C SER A 705 -20.97 -1.10 -21.05
N THR A 706 -21.87 -1.65 -20.23
CA THR A 706 -22.28 -1.03 -18.96
C THR A 706 -21.11 -0.95 -17.98
N LEU A 707 -20.32 -2.03 -17.83
CA LEU A 707 -19.11 -2.00 -17.00
C LEU A 707 -18.08 -0.99 -17.53
N TYR A 708 -17.90 -0.89 -18.85
CA TYR A 708 -17.04 0.13 -19.49
C TYR A 708 -17.50 1.55 -19.18
N ARG A 709 -18.81 1.82 -19.30
CA ARG A 709 -19.42 3.11 -18.95
C ARG A 709 -19.12 3.54 -17.51
N PHE A 710 -19.04 2.58 -16.58
CA PHE A 710 -18.73 2.84 -15.17
C PHE A 710 -17.22 2.77 -14.84
N GLY A 711 -16.34 2.73 -15.84
CA GLY A 711 -14.89 2.88 -15.66
C GLY A 711 -14.07 1.58 -15.80
N ALA A 712 -14.64 0.51 -16.35
CA ALA A 712 -13.83 -0.60 -16.85
C ALA A 712 -12.96 -0.14 -18.05
N PRO A 713 -11.79 -0.75 -18.28
CA PRO A 713 -10.97 -0.41 -19.45
C PRO A 713 -11.65 -0.86 -20.73
N GLU A 714 -11.40 -0.15 -21.83
CA GLU A 714 -11.92 -0.49 -23.17
C GLU A 714 -11.53 -1.91 -23.61
N SER A 715 -10.37 -2.40 -23.15
CA SER A 715 -9.90 -3.77 -23.38
C SER A 715 -10.90 -4.84 -22.94
N VAL A 716 -11.81 -4.56 -22.01
CA VAL A 716 -12.89 -5.49 -21.63
C VAL A 716 -13.83 -5.78 -22.80
N LEU A 717 -14.04 -4.81 -23.70
CA LEU A 717 -14.92 -4.93 -24.86
C LEU A 717 -14.32 -5.80 -25.97
N VAL A 718 -12.99 -5.83 -26.07
CA VAL A 718 -12.24 -6.47 -27.18
C VAL A 718 -11.50 -7.74 -26.74
N SER A 719 -11.05 -7.85 -25.50
CA SER A 719 -10.32 -9.03 -25.04
C SER A 719 -11.21 -10.27 -25.06
N GLY A 720 -10.68 -11.37 -25.62
CA GLY A 720 -11.35 -12.66 -25.66
C GLY A 720 -11.47 -13.36 -24.31
N LYS A 721 -10.66 -12.93 -23.33
CA LYS A 721 -10.73 -13.36 -21.93
C LYS A 721 -10.66 -12.12 -21.03
N PRO A 722 -11.75 -11.33 -20.98
CA PRO A 722 -11.73 -10.07 -20.27
C PRO A 722 -11.70 -10.28 -18.76
N HIS A 723 -10.99 -9.37 -18.08
CA HIS A 723 -10.70 -9.42 -16.66
C HIS A 723 -10.61 -8.01 -16.10
N LEU A 724 -11.25 -7.75 -14.96
CA LEU A 724 -11.22 -6.45 -14.28
C LEU A 724 -10.21 -6.39 -13.14
N GLY A 725 -10.12 -7.46 -12.35
CA GLY A 725 -9.45 -7.46 -11.07
C GLY A 725 -10.18 -6.65 -9.99
N THR A 726 -9.94 -7.01 -8.73
CA THR A 726 -10.63 -6.41 -7.57
C THR A 726 -10.43 -4.91 -7.43
N ASP A 727 -9.24 -4.39 -7.71
CA ASP A 727 -8.88 -2.97 -7.56
C ASP A 727 -9.70 -2.03 -8.44
N ARG A 728 -10.10 -2.49 -9.63
CA ARG A 728 -10.97 -1.74 -10.54
C ARG A 728 -12.45 -1.86 -10.17
N LEU A 729 -12.87 -3.06 -9.73
CA LEU A 729 -14.26 -3.32 -9.34
C LEU A 729 -14.75 -2.36 -8.25
N VAL A 730 -13.91 -2.03 -7.26
CA VAL A 730 -14.26 -1.06 -6.20
C VAL A 730 -14.71 0.29 -6.77
N ARG A 731 -14.01 0.80 -7.79
CA ARG A 731 -14.35 2.09 -8.41
C ARG A 731 -15.59 1.99 -9.30
N ILE A 732 -15.69 0.91 -10.07
CA ILE A 732 -16.82 0.64 -10.96
C ILE A 732 -18.13 0.52 -10.18
N LEU A 733 -18.12 -0.23 -9.08
CA LEU A 733 -19.31 -0.43 -8.25
C LEU A 733 -19.80 0.88 -7.62
N LYS A 734 -18.87 1.70 -7.12
CA LYS A 734 -19.21 3.03 -6.60
C LYS A 734 -19.90 3.90 -7.65
N ALA A 735 -19.34 3.96 -8.87
CA ALA A 735 -19.94 4.72 -9.97
C ALA A 735 -21.30 4.16 -10.39
N PHE A 736 -21.45 2.83 -10.40
CA PHE A 736 -22.72 2.15 -10.67
C PHE A 736 -23.78 2.57 -9.62
N ARG A 737 -23.46 2.48 -8.33
CA ARG A 737 -24.36 2.91 -7.24
C ARG A 737 -24.78 4.37 -7.38
N GLU A 738 -23.82 5.26 -7.60
CA GLU A 738 -24.11 6.70 -7.78
C GLU A 738 -25.07 6.94 -8.96
N TYR A 739 -24.90 6.18 -10.05
CA TYR A 739 -25.81 6.23 -11.19
C TYR A 739 -27.22 5.70 -10.85
N LEU A 740 -27.35 4.57 -10.15
CA LEU A 740 -28.65 4.07 -9.69
C LEU A 740 -29.37 5.09 -8.81
N ILE A 741 -28.66 5.72 -7.86
CA ILE A 741 -29.21 6.77 -7.01
C ILE A 741 -29.67 7.97 -7.86
N SER A 742 -28.90 8.36 -8.88
CA SER A 742 -29.28 9.44 -9.80
C SER A 742 -30.55 9.16 -10.61
N LEU A 743 -30.87 7.89 -10.84
CA LEU A 743 -32.12 7.44 -11.46
C LEU A 743 -33.30 7.36 -10.46
N GLY A 744 -33.09 7.72 -9.20
CA GLY A 744 -34.12 7.67 -8.15
C GLY A 744 -34.24 6.32 -7.43
N CYS A 745 -33.26 5.42 -7.59
CA CYS A 745 -33.20 4.17 -6.83
C CYS A 745 -32.81 4.45 -5.37
N GLU A 746 -33.57 3.90 -4.43
CA GLU A 746 -33.24 3.94 -3.01
C GLU A 746 -32.32 2.76 -2.68
N VAL A 747 -31.05 3.04 -2.35
CA VAL A 747 -30.07 2.00 -2.03
C VAL A 747 -29.79 1.98 -0.52
N ARG A 748 -30.06 0.87 0.15
CA ARG A 748 -29.83 0.68 1.59
C ARG A 748 -28.84 -0.46 1.86
N PHE A 749 -27.70 -0.12 2.44
CA PHE A 749 -26.70 -1.07 2.91
C PHE A 749 -26.87 -1.36 4.40
N GLY A 750 -26.23 -2.41 4.90
CA GLY A 750 -26.37 -2.83 6.30
C GLY A 750 -27.80 -3.27 6.64
N THR A 751 -28.58 -3.67 5.63
CA THR A 751 -30.02 -3.92 5.72
C THR A 751 -30.30 -5.35 5.27
N ARG A 752 -30.31 -6.28 6.23
CA ARG A 752 -30.59 -7.70 5.95
C ARG A 752 -32.10 -7.94 5.90
N VAL A 753 -32.54 -8.71 4.91
CA VAL A 753 -33.92 -9.22 4.81
C VAL A 753 -33.97 -10.59 5.49
N ASP A 754 -34.82 -10.71 6.50
CA ASP A 754 -34.99 -11.95 7.27
C ASP A 754 -36.19 -12.77 6.78
N ASP A 755 -37.21 -12.09 6.23
CA ASP A 755 -38.43 -12.76 5.76
C ASP A 755 -39.10 -12.09 4.55
N ILE A 756 -39.87 -12.87 3.79
CA ILE A 756 -40.75 -12.39 2.70
C ILE A 756 -42.17 -12.30 3.24
N LEU A 757 -42.79 -11.12 3.19
CA LEU A 757 -44.16 -10.94 3.67
C LEU A 757 -45.14 -11.47 2.64
N VAL A 758 -46.09 -12.31 3.06
CA VAL A 758 -47.09 -12.93 2.19
C VAL A 758 -48.50 -12.51 2.60
N LYS A 759 -49.31 -12.03 1.66
CA LYS A 759 -50.73 -11.71 1.85
C LYS A 759 -51.55 -12.29 0.71
N GLY A 760 -52.55 -13.11 1.05
CA GLY A 760 -53.40 -13.76 0.04
C GLY A 760 -52.63 -14.69 -0.90
N GLY A 761 -51.59 -15.37 -0.40
CA GLY A 761 -50.74 -16.27 -1.20
C GLY A 761 -49.80 -15.57 -2.19
N ARG A 762 -49.63 -14.24 -2.10
CA ARG A 762 -48.72 -13.45 -2.94
C ARG A 762 -47.76 -12.64 -2.09
N VAL A 763 -46.63 -12.26 -2.66
CA VAL A 763 -45.69 -11.32 -2.02
C VAL A 763 -46.39 -9.98 -1.74
N ALA A 764 -46.23 -9.51 -0.52
CA ALA A 764 -46.73 -8.22 -0.02
C ALA A 764 -45.60 -7.30 0.47
N GLY A 765 -44.36 -7.80 0.55
CA GLY A 765 -43.20 -7.02 0.95
C GLY A 765 -42.08 -7.87 1.53
N VAL A 766 -41.18 -7.23 2.26
CA VAL A 766 -40.08 -7.88 2.99
C VAL A 766 -40.03 -7.41 4.43
N GLN A 767 -39.61 -8.29 5.33
CA GLN A 767 -39.26 -7.96 6.71
C GLN A 767 -37.74 -7.85 6.85
N LEU A 768 -37.29 -6.76 7.49
CA LEU A 768 -35.89 -6.48 7.73
C LEU A 768 -35.46 -7.02 9.11
N SER A 769 -34.15 -7.20 9.30
CA SER A 769 -33.59 -7.73 10.54
C SER A 769 -33.78 -6.84 11.78
N ASP A 770 -34.12 -5.56 11.58
CA ASP A 770 -34.48 -4.62 12.67
C ASP A 770 -35.98 -4.70 13.05
N GLY A 771 -36.73 -5.60 12.41
CA GLY A 771 -38.18 -5.78 12.61
C GLY A 771 -39.05 -4.86 11.74
N SER A 772 -38.46 -3.88 11.04
CA SER A 772 -39.21 -3.02 10.13
C SER A 772 -39.63 -3.77 8.85
N THR A 773 -40.58 -3.20 8.10
CA THR A 773 -41.14 -3.83 6.90
C THR A 773 -41.14 -2.85 5.73
N ILE A 774 -40.99 -3.39 4.52
CA ILE A 774 -41.11 -2.63 3.27
C ILE A 774 -42.16 -3.32 2.41
N ALA A 775 -43.29 -2.64 2.19
CA ALA A 775 -44.36 -3.13 1.34
C ALA A 775 -43.96 -3.10 -0.14
N ALA A 776 -44.19 -4.21 -0.84
CA ALA A 776 -43.93 -4.36 -2.27
C ALA A 776 -44.68 -5.57 -2.83
N ALA A 777 -45.39 -5.40 -3.94
CA ALA A 777 -45.99 -6.51 -4.68
C ALA A 777 -44.97 -7.38 -5.44
N ARG A 778 -43.72 -6.92 -5.61
CA ARG A 778 -42.66 -7.60 -6.36
C ARG A 778 -41.32 -7.53 -5.65
N VAL A 779 -40.68 -8.68 -5.47
CA VAL A 779 -39.37 -8.83 -4.83
C VAL A 779 -38.44 -9.63 -5.75
N VAL A 780 -37.34 -9.01 -6.18
CA VAL A 780 -36.24 -9.70 -6.86
C VAL A 780 -35.28 -10.25 -5.82
N LEU A 781 -35.06 -11.56 -5.83
CA LEU A 781 -34.22 -12.25 -4.87
C LEU A 781 -32.86 -12.59 -5.51
N ALA A 782 -31.86 -11.76 -5.26
CA ALA A 782 -30.51 -11.82 -5.86
C ALA A 782 -29.40 -11.94 -4.79
N VAL A 783 -29.64 -12.80 -3.79
CA VAL A 783 -28.86 -12.85 -2.53
C VAL A 783 -27.53 -13.61 -2.59
N GLY A 784 -27.23 -14.28 -3.71
CA GLY A 784 -26.05 -15.14 -3.86
C GLY A 784 -26.15 -16.43 -3.02
N HIS A 785 -25.32 -17.42 -3.36
CA HIS A 785 -25.44 -18.78 -2.79
C HIS A 785 -24.92 -18.94 -1.35
N SER A 786 -24.53 -17.85 -0.68
CA SER A 786 -24.08 -17.89 0.72
C SER A 786 -25.17 -17.54 1.73
N ALA A 787 -26.31 -16.96 1.32
CA ALA A 787 -27.40 -16.53 2.20
C ALA A 787 -28.24 -17.70 2.76
N ARG A 788 -27.58 -18.58 3.53
CA ARG A 788 -28.11 -19.87 4.01
C ARG A 788 -29.38 -19.73 4.85
N GLU A 789 -29.41 -18.73 5.72
CA GLU A 789 -30.56 -18.45 6.59
C GLU A 789 -31.83 -18.15 5.80
N LEU A 790 -31.72 -17.38 4.73
CA LEU A 790 -32.88 -17.03 3.91
C LEU A 790 -33.40 -18.24 3.13
N TYR A 791 -32.53 -19.17 2.71
CA TYR A 791 -32.99 -20.43 2.10
C TYR A 791 -33.81 -21.28 3.06
N ARG A 792 -33.47 -21.28 4.36
CA ARG A 792 -34.28 -21.96 5.38
C ARG A 792 -35.64 -21.28 5.51
N THR A 793 -35.67 -19.96 5.59
CA THR A 793 -36.93 -19.20 5.65
C THR A 793 -37.83 -19.48 4.43
N LEU A 794 -37.26 -19.44 3.22
CA LEU A 794 -38.01 -19.72 1.99
C LEU A 794 -38.56 -21.15 1.95
N LEU A 795 -37.80 -22.14 2.43
CA LEU A 795 -38.29 -23.50 2.54
C LEU A 795 -39.45 -23.61 3.55
N HIS A 796 -39.34 -22.95 4.70
CA HIS A 796 -40.44 -22.89 5.69
C HIS A 796 -41.70 -22.21 5.16
N GLN A 797 -41.56 -21.30 4.20
CA GLN A 797 -42.68 -20.67 3.48
C GLN A 797 -43.16 -21.49 2.27
N GLU A 798 -42.74 -22.76 2.14
CA GLU A 798 -43.14 -23.66 1.06
C GLU A 798 -42.79 -23.12 -0.35
N VAL A 799 -41.73 -22.29 -0.45
CA VAL A 799 -41.18 -21.90 -1.75
C VAL A 799 -40.53 -23.13 -2.39
N ALA A 800 -40.87 -23.41 -3.66
CA ALA A 800 -40.32 -24.55 -4.38
C ALA A 800 -38.80 -24.44 -4.55
N ILE A 801 -38.07 -25.35 -3.91
CA ILE A 801 -36.62 -25.45 -3.95
C ILE A 801 -36.25 -26.87 -4.38
N THR A 802 -35.47 -26.98 -5.45
CA THR A 802 -34.96 -28.25 -5.98
C THR A 802 -33.47 -28.39 -5.66
N PRO A 803 -33.01 -29.51 -5.05
CA PRO A 803 -31.58 -29.79 -4.87
C PRO A 803 -30.83 -29.79 -6.20
N LYS A 804 -29.60 -29.25 -6.21
CA LYS A 804 -28.80 -29.11 -7.42
C LYS A 804 -27.37 -29.63 -7.18
N PRO A 805 -26.84 -30.48 -8.08
CA PRO A 805 -25.41 -30.81 -8.08
C PRO A 805 -24.52 -29.57 -8.10
N PHE A 806 -23.48 -29.63 -7.28
CA PHE A 806 -22.46 -28.59 -7.11
C PHE A 806 -21.08 -29.23 -7.05
N ALA A 807 -20.02 -28.44 -6.86
CA ALA A 807 -18.66 -28.98 -6.80
C ALA A 807 -17.95 -28.55 -5.51
N VAL A 808 -17.13 -29.45 -4.96
CA VAL A 808 -16.28 -29.21 -3.79
C VAL A 808 -14.86 -29.69 -4.06
N GLY A 809 -13.89 -29.17 -3.31
CA GLY A 809 -12.53 -29.65 -3.40
C GLY A 809 -11.50 -28.78 -2.72
N PHE A 810 -10.36 -28.65 -3.35
CA PHE A 810 -9.19 -27.94 -2.84
C PHE A 810 -8.85 -26.75 -3.73
N ARG A 811 -8.09 -25.79 -3.20
CA ARG A 811 -7.30 -24.88 -4.02
C ARG A 811 -5.93 -25.47 -4.27
N ILE A 812 -5.60 -25.70 -5.53
CA ILE A 812 -4.23 -26.03 -5.94
C ILE A 812 -3.48 -24.74 -6.29
N GLU A 813 -2.25 -24.61 -5.81
CA GLU A 813 -1.38 -23.45 -6.02
C GLU A 813 0.00 -23.88 -6.54
N HIS A 814 0.54 -23.06 -7.44
CA HIS A 814 1.86 -23.21 -8.04
C HIS A 814 2.54 -21.84 -8.18
N PRO A 815 3.87 -21.79 -8.31
CA PRO A 815 4.54 -20.62 -8.85
C PRO A 815 3.98 -20.27 -10.24
N GLN A 816 3.59 -19.03 -10.48
CA GLN A 816 3.07 -18.57 -11.77
C GLN A 816 4.14 -18.71 -12.88
N GLU A 817 5.42 -18.58 -12.51
CA GLU A 817 6.54 -18.78 -13.43
C GLU A 817 6.58 -20.21 -13.98
N LEU A 818 6.29 -21.22 -13.14
CA LEU A 818 6.16 -22.61 -13.58
C LEU A 818 5.00 -22.74 -14.58
N ILE A 819 3.82 -22.22 -14.26
CA ILE A 819 2.67 -22.29 -15.18
C ILE A 819 2.96 -21.57 -16.51
N ASN A 820 3.66 -20.44 -16.48
CA ASN A 820 4.09 -19.76 -17.70
C ASN A 820 5.02 -20.67 -18.54
N GLN A 821 5.98 -21.34 -17.92
CA GLN A 821 6.88 -22.27 -18.60
C GLN A 821 6.15 -23.49 -19.15
N LEU A 822 5.20 -24.07 -18.40
CA LEU A 822 4.45 -25.24 -18.84
C LEU A 822 3.51 -24.92 -20.03
N GLN A 823 2.95 -23.71 -20.07
CA GLN A 823 2.04 -23.30 -21.14
C GLN A 823 2.78 -22.74 -22.37
N TYR A 824 3.84 -21.96 -22.16
CA TYR A 824 4.50 -21.22 -23.22
C TYR A 824 5.91 -21.72 -23.56
N GLY A 825 6.53 -22.59 -22.77
CA GLY A 825 7.95 -22.91 -22.90
C GLY A 825 8.85 -21.78 -22.38
N ALA A 826 10.14 -22.06 -22.20
CA ALA A 826 11.06 -21.17 -21.49
C ALA A 826 11.25 -19.80 -22.15
N GLU A 827 11.41 -19.76 -23.48
CA GLU A 827 11.62 -18.52 -24.24
C GLU A 827 10.40 -17.59 -24.15
N ASP A 828 9.22 -18.09 -24.50
CA ASP A 828 7.99 -17.29 -24.49
C ASP A 828 7.48 -16.96 -23.08
N ALA A 829 7.78 -17.80 -22.09
CA ALA A 829 7.47 -17.50 -20.68
C ALA A 829 8.24 -16.27 -20.19
N ALA A 830 9.47 -16.04 -20.68
CA ALA A 830 10.25 -14.85 -20.37
C ALA A 830 9.57 -13.56 -20.86
N HIS A 831 8.68 -13.65 -21.85
CA HIS A 831 7.93 -12.50 -22.40
C HIS A 831 6.61 -12.20 -21.66
N VAL A 832 6.29 -12.85 -20.54
CA VAL A 832 5.07 -12.58 -19.75
C VAL A 832 5.25 -11.41 -18.76
N LEU A 833 6.48 -11.19 -18.27
CA LEU A 833 6.92 -10.09 -17.38
C LEU A 833 5.99 -9.81 -16.19
N ARG A 834 5.60 -10.85 -15.44
CA ARG A 834 4.64 -10.73 -14.32
C ARG A 834 3.41 -9.90 -14.69
N GLY A 835 2.81 -10.21 -15.84
CA GLY A 835 1.61 -9.54 -16.31
C GLY A 835 1.84 -8.25 -17.09
N LYS A 836 3.08 -7.82 -17.35
CA LYS A 836 3.38 -6.59 -18.13
C LYS A 836 3.96 -6.83 -19.52
N GLY A 837 4.27 -8.08 -19.83
CA GLY A 837 4.87 -8.44 -21.12
C GLY A 837 3.87 -8.49 -22.26
N PRO A 838 4.34 -8.60 -23.50
CA PRO A 838 3.50 -8.68 -24.69
C PRO A 838 2.59 -9.91 -24.66
N TYR A 839 2.95 -10.97 -23.94
CA TYR A 839 2.12 -12.16 -23.78
C TYR A 839 1.25 -12.12 -22.53
N PRO A 840 0.01 -12.64 -22.61
CA PRO A 840 -0.86 -12.72 -21.45
C PRO A 840 -0.28 -13.69 -20.42
N VAL A 841 -0.56 -13.44 -19.14
CA VAL A 841 -0.23 -14.40 -18.07
C VAL A 841 -0.84 -15.75 -18.39
N ALA A 842 -0.03 -16.81 -18.28
CA ALA A 842 -0.50 -18.15 -18.60
C ALA A 842 -1.64 -18.57 -17.68
N GLU A 843 -2.68 -19.11 -18.31
CA GLU A 843 -3.82 -19.74 -17.67
C GLU A 843 -3.85 -21.21 -18.09
N TYR A 844 -4.41 -22.06 -17.24
CA TYR A 844 -4.69 -23.45 -17.59
C TYR A 844 -6.16 -23.80 -17.35
N ARG A 845 -6.59 -24.88 -17.99
CA ARG A 845 -7.89 -25.53 -17.83
C ARG A 845 -7.65 -27.01 -18.02
N LEU A 846 -7.83 -27.82 -16.98
CA LEU A 846 -7.72 -29.27 -17.08
C LEU A 846 -9.01 -29.94 -16.61
N ALA A 847 -9.28 -31.08 -17.24
CA ALA A 847 -10.54 -31.78 -17.20
C ALA A 847 -10.28 -33.27 -17.27
N ALA A 848 -10.87 -34.04 -16.37
CA ALA A 848 -10.72 -35.47 -16.30
C ALA A 848 -12.07 -36.12 -15.97
N GLU A 849 -12.57 -36.94 -16.88
CA GLU A 849 -13.59 -37.93 -16.53
C GLU A 849 -12.87 -39.16 -16.00
N ILE A 850 -13.21 -39.55 -14.77
CA ILE A 850 -12.56 -40.67 -14.08
C ILE A 850 -13.55 -41.83 -14.05
N SER A 851 -13.17 -42.97 -14.63
CA SER A 851 -13.96 -44.20 -14.55
C SER A 851 -13.87 -44.83 -13.16
N ALA A 852 -14.87 -45.63 -12.77
CA ALA A 852 -14.86 -46.38 -11.51
C ALA A 852 -13.59 -47.23 -11.36
N ALA A 853 -13.14 -47.89 -12.44
CA ALA A 853 -11.90 -48.67 -12.44
C ALA A 853 -10.64 -47.82 -12.18
N ALA A 854 -10.57 -46.61 -12.75
CA ALA A 854 -9.46 -45.69 -12.53
C ALA A 854 -9.48 -45.12 -11.10
N ALA A 855 -10.66 -44.84 -10.54
CA ALA A 855 -10.83 -44.46 -9.15
C ALA A 855 -10.43 -45.59 -8.20
N ALA A 856 -10.81 -46.84 -8.48
CA ALA A 856 -10.44 -48.01 -7.69
C ALA A 856 -8.92 -48.22 -7.64
N GLN A 857 -8.24 -48.12 -8.79
CA GLN A 857 -6.78 -48.19 -8.86
C GLN A 857 -6.10 -47.06 -8.08
N ALA A 858 -6.65 -45.85 -8.14
CA ALA A 858 -6.14 -44.70 -7.39
C ALA A 858 -6.36 -44.86 -5.87
N ALA A 859 -7.50 -45.42 -5.45
CA ALA A 859 -7.79 -45.71 -4.04
C ALA A 859 -6.80 -46.72 -3.45
N ALA A 860 -6.47 -47.78 -4.21
CA ALA A 860 -5.49 -48.78 -3.79
C ALA A 860 -4.07 -48.21 -3.61
N ALA A 861 -3.71 -47.15 -4.34
CA ALA A 861 -2.39 -46.52 -4.26
C ALA A 861 -2.20 -45.61 -3.02
N VAL A 862 -3.29 -45.12 -2.41
CA VAL A 862 -3.26 -44.14 -1.30
C VAL A 862 -3.53 -44.79 0.07
N GLY A 863 -3.66 -46.12 0.12
CA GLY A 863 -3.70 -46.88 1.39
C GLY A 863 -5.05 -46.87 2.12
N GLY A 864 -6.15 -46.54 1.43
CA GLY A 864 -7.50 -46.71 1.97
C GLY A 864 -7.92 -48.18 1.94
N GLY A 865 -8.39 -48.71 3.09
CA GLY A 865 -8.82 -50.11 3.24
C GLY A 865 -9.89 -50.55 2.23
N ASP A 866 -10.05 -51.88 2.13
CA ASP A 866 -10.95 -52.64 1.22
C ASP A 866 -12.14 -51.83 0.65
N GLY A 867 -11.92 -51.27 -0.54
CA GLY A 867 -12.92 -50.51 -1.30
C GLY A 867 -13.87 -51.38 -2.14
N SER A 868 -13.93 -52.70 -1.92
CA SER A 868 -14.71 -53.61 -2.77
C SER A 868 -16.23 -53.44 -2.64
N GLY A 869 -16.73 -52.84 -1.55
CA GLY A 869 -18.17 -52.70 -1.30
C GLY A 869 -18.90 -51.57 -2.04
N TRP A 870 -18.18 -50.55 -2.55
CA TRP A 870 -18.77 -49.34 -3.13
C TRP A 870 -18.62 -49.23 -4.66
N LEU A 871 -17.87 -50.15 -5.26
CA LEU A 871 -17.53 -50.17 -6.69
C LEU A 871 -18.49 -51.01 -7.54
N ALA A 872 -19.54 -51.58 -6.94
CA ALA A 872 -20.45 -52.50 -7.61
C ALA A 872 -21.50 -51.82 -8.50
N ASP A 873 -21.68 -50.50 -8.39
CA ASP A 873 -22.71 -49.77 -9.13
C ASP A 873 -22.10 -48.96 -10.29
N ASP A 874 -22.48 -49.31 -11.53
CA ASP A 874 -22.10 -48.69 -12.81
C ASP A 874 -22.45 -47.18 -12.95
N TRP A 875 -22.90 -46.54 -11.88
CA TRP A 875 -23.53 -45.21 -11.88
C TRP A 875 -22.60 -44.06 -11.44
N TYR A 876 -21.41 -44.35 -10.90
CA TYR A 876 -20.48 -43.33 -10.41
C TYR A 876 -19.53 -42.84 -11.52
N GLN A 877 -19.88 -41.72 -12.18
CA GLN A 877 -18.99 -40.98 -13.09
C GLN A 877 -18.57 -39.62 -12.48
N PRO A 878 -17.49 -39.59 -11.65
CA PRO A 878 -16.97 -38.34 -11.14
C PRO A 878 -16.34 -37.54 -12.29
N LEU A 879 -17.01 -36.45 -12.65
CA LEU A 879 -16.47 -35.42 -13.51
C LEU A 879 -15.55 -34.53 -12.69
N LEU A 880 -14.24 -34.72 -12.86
CA LEU A 880 -13.20 -33.93 -12.22
C LEU A 880 -12.65 -32.85 -13.12
N ALA A 881 -12.35 -31.75 -12.47
CA ALA A 881 -12.11 -30.50 -13.15
C ALA A 881 -11.14 -29.66 -12.34
N SER A 882 -9.97 -29.35 -12.90
CA SER A 882 -9.41 -28.00 -12.72
C SER A 882 -9.99 -27.12 -13.84
N ARG A 883 -11.33 -27.13 -13.95
CA ARG A 883 -12.02 -26.50 -15.07
C ARG A 883 -12.45 -25.10 -14.72
N THR A 884 -12.13 -24.21 -15.64
CA THR A 884 -13.11 -23.27 -16.16
C THR A 884 -13.87 -23.97 -17.30
N GLU A 885 -14.98 -24.66 -16.96
CA GLU A 885 -16.01 -25.20 -17.88
C GLU A 885 -15.71 -26.52 -18.66
N GLY A 886 -16.75 -27.30 -19.00
CA GLY A 886 -16.70 -28.35 -20.02
C GLY A 886 -17.07 -29.80 -19.67
N ALA A 887 -18.17 -30.06 -18.94
CA ALA A 887 -19.08 -31.23 -19.02
C ALA A 887 -19.97 -31.27 -17.76
N ALA A 888 -21.29 -31.35 -17.99
CA ALA A 888 -22.41 -31.72 -17.11
C ALA A 888 -22.56 -31.16 -15.67
N ALA A 889 -21.84 -30.13 -15.22
CA ALA A 889 -22.20 -29.37 -14.00
C ALA A 889 -22.26 -27.85 -14.25
N PRO A 890 -23.31 -27.12 -13.76
CA PRO A 890 -23.43 -25.67 -13.93
C PRO A 890 -22.71 -24.97 -12.77
N SER A 891 -21.42 -24.69 -12.92
CA SER A 891 -20.66 -23.80 -12.03
C SER A 891 -19.33 -23.34 -12.63
N GLY A 892 -18.97 -22.08 -12.37
CA GLY A 892 -17.72 -21.45 -12.79
C GLY A 892 -16.65 -21.60 -11.72
N GLY A 893 -15.82 -22.65 -11.80
CA GLY A 893 -14.59 -22.73 -11.00
C GLY A 893 -13.64 -21.58 -11.39
N SER A 894 -13.23 -20.75 -10.41
CA SER A 894 -12.33 -19.63 -10.67
C SER A 894 -10.87 -20.10 -10.65
N SER A 895 -10.27 -20.31 -11.83
CA SER A 895 -8.79 -20.27 -11.90
C SER A 895 -8.35 -18.82 -11.74
N SER A 896 -7.40 -18.53 -10.86
CA SER A 896 -6.80 -17.20 -10.72
C SER A 896 -5.37 -17.26 -11.24
N SER A 897 -5.18 -16.88 -12.51
CA SER A 897 -3.84 -16.72 -13.06
C SER A 897 -3.21 -15.51 -12.40
N SER A 898 -2.10 -15.73 -11.70
CA SER A 898 -1.37 -14.71 -10.96
C SER A 898 -2.26 -14.02 -9.91
N GLY A 899 -2.77 -14.83 -8.98
CA GLY A 899 -3.71 -14.44 -7.93
C GLY A 899 -3.28 -14.80 -6.51
N GLN A 900 -4.23 -14.71 -5.58
CA GLN A 900 -4.11 -15.04 -4.17
C GLN A 900 -5.29 -15.90 -3.74
N ILE A 901 -5.05 -16.88 -2.86
CA ILE A 901 -6.10 -17.62 -2.18
C ILE A 901 -6.62 -16.75 -1.03
N VAL A 902 -7.94 -16.64 -0.90
CA VAL A 902 -8.63 -15.79 0.07
C VAL A 902 -9.66 -16.58 0.85
N PRO A 903 -9.88 -16.29 2.15
CA PRO A 903 -10.97 -16.88 2.91
C PRO A 903 -12.31 -16.27 2.48
N THR A 904 -13.29 -17.09 2.12
CA THR A 904 -14.67 -16.67 1.82
C THR A 904 -15.64 -17.10 2.92
N SER A 905 -15.12 -17.35 4.13
CA SER A 905 -15.90 -17.62 5.32
C SER A 905 -16.87 -16.50 5.68
N THR A 906 -18.05 -16.88 6.15
CA THR A 906 -19.10 -15.98 6.64
C THR A 906 -19.26 -16.02 8.16
N SER A 907 -18.56 -16.93 8.85
CA SER A 907 -18.51 -17.04 10.31
C SER A 907 -17.13 -17.55 10.75
N GLU A 908 -16.82 -17.49 12.04
CA GLU A 908 -15.55 -17.98 12.60
C GLU A 908 -15.50 -19.52 12.72
N GLU A 909 -16.66 -20.17 12.72
CA GLU A 909 -16.79 -21.63 12.84
C GLU A 909 -16.58 -22.38 11.51
N GLU A 910 -16.60 -21.65 10.40
CA GLU A 910 -16.55 -22.20 9.04
C GLU A 910 -15.31 -21.68 8.30
N LEU A 911 -14.60 -22.57 7.59
CA LEU A 911 -13.51 -22.20 6.69
C LEU A 911 -13.85 -22.60 5.25
N CYS A 912 -14.13 -21.59 4.43
CA CYS A 912 -14.17 -21.72 2.98
C CYS A 912 -13.07 -20.84 2.38
N ILE A 913 -12.43 -21.30 1.31
CA ILE A 913 -11.47 -20.51 0.53
C ILE A 913 -11.96 -20.32 -0.91
N ASN A 914 -11.38 -19.34 -1.59
CA ASN A 914 -11.56 -19.03 -3.01
C ASN A 914 -10.30 -18.34 -3.58
N GLY A 915 -10.33 -17.96 -4.85
CA GLY A 915 -9.25 -17.27 -5.56
C GLY A 915 -9.61 -15.84 -5.97
N MET A 916 -8.63 -14.95 -5.84
CA MET A 916 -8.73 -13.53 -6.18
C MET A 916 -7.51 -13.08 -6.97
N SER A 917 -7.67 -12.12 -7.90
CA SER A 917 -6.53 -11.46 -8.56
C SER A 917 -6.75 -9.95 -8.69
N PHE A 918 -5.64 -9.22 -8.75
CA PHE A 918 -5.63 -7.80 -9.11
C PHE A 918 -5.57 -7.63 -10.62
N SER A 919 -5.99 -6.47 -11.12
CA SER A 919 -6.10 -6.14 -12.54
C SER A 919 -4.83 -6.44 -13.34
N ARG A 920 -3.67 -6.24 -12.72
CA ARG A 920 -2.32 -6.43 -13.31
C ARG A 920 -1.88 -7.89 -13.45
N ARG A 921 -2.46 -8.82 -12.68
CA ARG A 921 -2.03 -10.23 -12.64
C ARG A 921 -0.50 -10.38 -12.50
N ASP A 922 0.05 -9.78 -11.45
CA ASP A 922 1.50 -9.73 -11.15
C ASP A 922 1.91 -10.50 -9.87
N SER A 923 0.98 -11.27 -9.29
CA SER A 923 1.27 -12.23 -8.22
C SER A 923 2.28 -13.29 -8.65
N LYS A 924 3.07 -13.75 -7.68
CA LYS A 924 3.99 -14.89 -7.85
C LYS A 924 3.26 -16.22 -8.02
N TRP A 925 1.97 -16.29 -7.72
CA TRP A 925 1.23 -17.53 -7.54
C TRP A 925 0.13 -17.70 -8.58
N ALA A 926 0.08 -18.86 -9.22
CA ALA A 926 -1.08 -19.34 -9.94
C ALA A 926 -1.90 -20.23 -9.01
N ASN A 927 -3.21 -20.03 -8.91
CA ASN A 927 -4.05 -20.97 -8.18
C ASN A 927 -5.35 -21.26 -8.91
N SER A 928 -5.97 -22.40 -8.63
CA SER A 928 -7.29 -22.73 -9.13
C SER A 928 -8.02 -23.68 -8.19
N ALA A 929 -9.34 -23.70 -8.28
CA ALA A 929 -10.15 -24.72 -7.66
C ALA A 929 -9.92 -26.07 -8.39
N LEU A 930 -9.42 -27.07 -7.66
CA LEU A 930 -9.40 -28.48 -8.04
C LEU A 930 -10.60 -29.14 -7.39
N VAL A 931 -11.64 -29.42 -8.18
CA VAL A 931 -12.95 -29.80 -7.66
C VAL A 931 -13.51 -31.07 -8.29
N VAL A 932 -14.35 -31.75 -7.52
CA VAL A 932 -15.16 -32.88 -7.94
C VAL A 932 -16.63 -32.49 -7.84
N THR A 933 -17.44 -33.01 -8.76
CA THR A 933 -18.90 -32.81 -8.73
C THR A 933 -19.51 -33.69 -7.64
N VAL A 934 -20.29 -33.08 -6.75
CA VAL A 934 -21.06 -33.74 -5.72
C VAL A 934 -22.46 -34.06 -6.27
N GLN A 935 -22.88 -35.31 -6.11
CA GLN A 935 -24.14 -35.86 -6.61
C GLN A 935 -25.15 -36.06 -5.46
N PRO A 936 -26.44 -36.22 -5.77
CA PRO A 936 -27.47 -36.50 -4.77
C PRO A 936 -27.16 -37.63 -3.79
N ALA A 937 -26.49 -38.69 -4.25
CA ALA A 937 -26.07 -39.81 -3.41
C ALA A 937 -25.10 -39.39 -2.28
N ASP A 938 -24.29 -38.36 -2.48
CA ASP A 938 -23.26 -37.94 -1.51
C ASP A 938 -23.86 -37.27 -0.27
N TRP A 939 -25.09 -36.74 -0.37
CA TRP A 939 -25.82 -36.11 0.74
C TRP A 939 -27.12 -36.85 1.10
N GLU A 940 -27.31 -38.08 0.62
CA GLU A 940 -28.54 -38.86 0.87
C GLU A 940 -28.81 -39.04 2.37
N HIS A 941 -27.75 -39.27 3.14
CA HIS A 941 -27.79 -39.39 4.60
C HIS A 941 -28.25 -38.11 5.33
N LEU A 942 -28.19 -36.94 4.68
CA LEU A 942 -28.60 -35.64 5.22
C LEU A 942 -30.03 -35.24 4.79
N LEU A 943 -30.64 -35.97 3.85
CA LEU A 943 -32.00 -35.68 3.38
C LEU A 943 -33.07 -35.75 4.50
N PRO A 944 -33.05 -36.72 5.44
CA PRO A 944 -34.08 -36.79 6.48
C PRO A 944 -34.13 -35.56 7.39
N GLU A 945 -32.98 -34.93 7.66
CA GLU A 945 -32.89 -33.77 8.56
C GLU A 945 -33.05 -32.44 7.83
N HIS A 946 -32.49 -32.32 6.62
CA HIS A 946 -32.38 -31.04 5.91
C HIS A 946 -33.22 -30.93 4.64
N GLY A 947 -33.87 -32.01 4.21
CA GLY A 947 -34.73 -32.03 3.03
C GLY A 947 -34.02 -31.45 1.79
N PRO A 948 -34.67 -30.52 1.05
CA PRO A 948 -34.07 -29.89 -0.13
C PRO A 948 -32.76 -29.11 0.12
N LEU A 949 -32.40 -28.84 1.38
CA LEU A 949 -31.19 -28.11 1.76
C LEU A 949 -30.01 -29.04 2.13
N ALA A 950 -30.14 -30.35 1.96
CA ALA A 950 -29.10 -31.33 2.30
C ALA A 950 -27.73 -31.02 1.67
N GLY A 951 -27.69 -30.58 0.41
CA GLY A 951 -26.43 -30.18 -0.25
C GLY A 951 -25.77 -28.94 0.41
N MET A 952 -26.58 -28.01 0.93
CA MET A 952 -26.07 -26.87 1.70
C MET A 952 -25.51 -27.32 3.05
N ALA A 953 -26.15 -28.28 3.72
CA ALA A 953 -25.65 -28.84 4.97
C ALA A 953 -24.31 -29.56 4.78
N LEU A 954 -24.15 -30.32 3.69
CA LEU A 954 -22.88 -30.97 3.34
C LEU A 954 -21.75 -29.94 3.12
N GLN A 955 -22.03 -28.78 2.51
CA GLN A 955 -21.05 -27.68 2.44
C GLN A 955 -20.60 -27.21 3.82
N GLN A 956 -21.55 -27.06 4.76
CA GLN A 956 -21.25 -26.63 6.14
C GLN A 956 -20.41 -27.66 6.89
N GLU A 957 -20.67 -28.95 6.68
CA GLU A 957 -19.87 -30.03 7.28
C GLU A 957 -18.40 -29.92 6.87
N PHE A 958 -18.12 -29.81 5.56
CA PHE A 958 -16.75 -29.64 5.07
C PHE A 958 -16.10 -28.32 5.53
N GLU A 959 -16.86 -27.22 5.58
CA GLU A 959 -16.33 -25.92 6.04
C GLU A 959 -15.97 -25.93 7.53
N ARG A 960 -16.80 -26.55 8.38
CA ARG A 960 -16.53 -26.71 9.82
C ARG A 960 -15.35 -27.64 10.06
N GLU A 961 -15.27 -28.73 9.29
CA GLU A 961 -14.14 -29.66 9.36
C GLU A 961 -12.83 -28.98 8.94
N ALA A 962 -12.84 -28.14 7.90
CA ALA A 962 -11.68 -27.35 7.51
C ALA A 962 -11.24 -26.36 8.61
N ALA A 963 -12.19 -25.68 9.27
CA ALA A 963 -11.89 -24.77 10.38
C ALA A 963 -11.27 -25.53 11.58
N ARG A 964 -11.84 -26.70 11.92
CA ARG A 964 -11.36 -27.58 12.99
C ARG A 964 -9.94 -28.08 12.71
N ARG A 965 -9.70 -28.64 11.52
CA ARG A 965 -8.37 -29.14 11.12
C ARG A 965 -7.34 -28.02 10.98
N GLY A 966 -7.76 -26.83 10.57
CA GLY A 966 -6.95 -25.62 10.55
C GLY A 966 -6.49 -25.15 11.94
N GLY A 967 -7.25 -25.50 12.99
CA GLY A 967 -6.97 -25.09 14.37
C GLY A 967 -7.51 -23.70 14.72
N GLY A 968 -8.52 -23.22 13.99
CA GLY A 968 -9.15 -21.91 14.20
C GLY A 968 -8.39 -20.72 13.62
N GLY A 969 -8.93 -19.51 13.83
CA GLY A 969 -8.32 -18.25 13.37
C GLY A 969 -8.16 -18.15 11.85
N PHE A 970 -8.99 -18.87 11.08
CA PHE A 970 -8.95 -18.97 9.62
C PHE A 970 -7.63 -19.51 9.04
N VAL A 971 -6.87 -20.29 9.81
CA VAL A 971 -5.70 -21.03 9.28
C VAL A 971 -6.20 -22.16 8.38
N ALA A 972 -5.65 -22.29 7.17
CA ALA A 972 -6.10 -23.32 6.22
C ALA A 972 -5.29 -24.63 6.34
N PRO A 973 -5.93 -25.80 6.41
CA PRO A 973 -5.24 -27.08 6.29
C PRO A 973 -4.70 -27.25 4.86
N ALA A 974 -3.44 -27.69 4.77
CA ALA A 974 -2.71 -27.76 3.51
C ALA A 974 -1.78 -28.99 3.41
N GLN A 975 -1.60 -29.49 2.19
CA GLN A 975 -0.73 -30.63 1.87
C GLN A 975 -0.06 -30.43 0.51
N ARG A 976 1.23 -30.78 0.37
CA ARG A 976 1.87 -30.84 -0.96
C ARG A 976 1.19 -31.88 -1.83
N VAL A 977 1.06 -31.58 -3.13
CA VAL A 977 0.41 -32.49 -4.09
C VAL A 977 1.12 -33.85 -4.16
N ALA A 978 2.46 -33.86 -4.13
CA ALA A 978 3.23 -35.11 -4.12
C ALA A 978 2.95 -35.99 -2.89
N ASP A 979 2.82 -35.40 -1.70
CA ASP A 979 2.50 -36.14 -0.47
C ASP A 979 1.05 -36.65 -0.49
N PHE A 980 0.13 -35.85 -1.04
CA PHE A 980 -1.28 -36.23 -1.24
C PHE A 980 -1.41 -37.45 -2.17
N LEU A 981 -0.69 -37.44 -3.30
CA LEU A 981 -0.65 -38.56 -4.23
C LEU A 981 -0.02 -39.82 -3.64
N ALA A 982 0.95 -39.66 -2.74
CA ALA A 982 1.63 -40.76 -2.07
C ALA A 982 0.88 -41.29 -0.83
N GLY A 983 -0.23 -40.68 -0.42
CA GLY A 983 -0.92 -41.01 0.84
C GLY A 983 -0.05 -40.83 2.08
N GLN A 984 0.93 -39.92 2.03
CA GLN A 984 1.88 -39.70 3.10
C GLN A 984 1.48 -38.53 3.98
N ALA A 985 1.87 -38.56 5.26
CA ALA A 985 1.75 -37.40 6.13
C ALA A 985 2.48 -36.17 5.53
N PRO A 986 1.93 -34.95 5.69
CA PRO A 986 2.53 -33.75 5.12
C PRO A 986 3.91 -33.48 5.71
N ARG A 987 4.97 -33.46 4.88
CA ARG A 987 6.32 -33.11 5.39
C ARG A 987 6.45 -31.63 5.65
N GLN A 988 7.20 -31.25 6.69
CA GLN A 988 7.42 -29.87 7.08
C GLN A 988 8.85 -29.39 6.73
N PRO A 989 9.04 -28.09 6.45
CA PRO A 989 8.00 -27.06 6.30
C PRO A 989 7.19 -27.20 5.00
N LEU A 990 5.98 -26.63 4.96
CA LEU A 990 5.23 -26.48 3.70
C LEU A 990 5.87 -25.40 2.83
N PRO A 991 5.76 -25.49 1.49
CA PRO A 991 6.12 -24.39 0.58
C PRO A 991 5.38 -23.09 0.94
N SER A 992 5.95 -21.95 0.54
CA SER A 992 5.27 -20.66 0.70
C SER A 992 3.99 -20.60 -0.14
N SER A 993 3.00 -19.87 0.34
CA SER A 993 1.68 -19.75 -0.30
C SER A 993 1.23 -18.29 -0.40
N SER A 994 0.29 -18.02 -1.30
CA SER A 994 -0.42 -16.73 -1.34
C SER A 994 -1.42 -16.53 -0.18
N TYR A 995 -1.84 -17.59 0.50
CA TYR A 995 -2.83 -17.53 1.58
C TYR A 995 -2.24 -16.89 2.84
N ARG A 996 -2.74 -15.70 3.20
CA ARG A 996 -2.09 -14.83 4.21
C ARG A 996 -2.42 -15.15 5.67
N LEU A 997 -3.50 -15.87 5.94
CA LEU A 997 -3.94 -16.17 7.31
C LEU A 997 -3.19 -17.36 7.94
N GLY A 998 -2.28 -17.96 7.18
CA GLY A 998 -1.41 -19.04 7.63
C GLY A 998 -1.93 -20.40 7.20
N LEU A 999 -1.01 -21.35 7.12
CA LEU A 999 -1.28 -22.72 6.73
C LEU A 999 -0.93 -23.67 7.87
N ARG A 1000 -1.69 -24.75 7.97
CA ARG A 1000 -1.41 -25.86 8.86
C ARG A 1000 -1.17 -27.13 8.02
N PRO A 1001 -0.03 -27.81 8.16
CA PRO A 1001 0.18 -29.12 7.54
C PRO A 1001 -0.90 -30.11 8.04
N ASP A 1002 -1.70 -30.65 7.12
CA ASP A 1002 -2.76 -31.63 7.40
C ASP A 1002 -2.80 -32.72 6.31
N PRO A 1003 -3.07 -34.00 6.64
CA PRO A 1003 -3.23 -35.06 5.64
C PRO A 1003 -4.55 -34.91 4.87
N LEU A 1004 -4.57 -34.03 3.87
CA LEU A 1004 -5.75 -33.72 3.05
C LEU A 1004 -6.28 -34.92 2.24
N HIS A 1005 -5.47 -35.95 1.99
CA HIS A 1005 -5.94 -37.23 1.42
C HIS A 1005 -6.98 -37.94 2.31
N ASN A 1006 -7.10 -37.56 3.59
CA ASN A 1006 -8.13 -38.04 4.51
C ASN A 1006 -9.18 -36.96 4.83
N PHE A 1007 -9.30 -35.91 4.01
CA PHE A 1007 -10.24 -34.81 4.25
C PHE A 1007 -11.63 -35.08 3.68
N TYR A 1008 -11.72 -35.37 2.38
CA TYR A 1008 -12.98 -35.71 1.72
C TYR A 1008 -13.26 -37.23 1.80
N PRO A 1009 -14.51 -37.66 1.54
CA PRO A 1009 -14.85 -39.08 1.44
C PRO A 1009 -13.92 -39.85 0.47
N PRO A 1010 -13.65 -41.15 0.72
CA PRO A 1010 -12.68 -41.94 -0.06
C PRO A 1010 -12.89 -41.89 -1.57
N HIS A 1011 -14.16 -41.92 -2.03
CA HIS A 1011 -14.49 -41.87 -3.46
C HIS A 1011 -14.12 -40.52 -4.10
N MET A 1012 -14.20 -39.40 -3.36
CA MET A 1012 -13.79 -38.08 -3.84
C MET A 1012 -12.27 -37.98 -3.87
N THR A 1013 -11.59 -38.43 -2.81
CA THR A 1013 -10.13 -38.49 -2.73
C THR A 1013 -9.54 -39.30 -3.88
N ALA A 1014 -10.04 -40.51 -4.12
CA ALA A 1014 -9.58 -41.36 -5.20
C ALA A 1014 -9.71 -40.68 -6.57
N ALA A 1015 -10.80 -39.93 -6.75
CA ALA A 1015 -11.04 -39.21 -7.97
C ALA A 1015 -10.06 -38.01 -8.12
N PHE A 1016 -9.74 -37.27 -7.05
CA PHE A 1016 -8.67 -36.25 -7.06
C PHE A 1016 -7.31 -36.83 -7.45
N VAL A 1017 -6.92 -37.98 -6.89
CA VAL A 1017 -5.66 -38.67 -7.19
C VAL A 1017 -5.59 -39.06 -8.66
N ALA A 1018 -6.64 -39.69 -9.19
CA ALA A 1018 -6.72 -40.09 -10.59
C ALA A 1018 -6.65 -38.88 -11.54
N ALA A 1019 -7.31 -37.78 -11.18
CA ALA A 1019 -7.31 -36.56 -11.97
C ALA A 1019 -5.92 -35.88 -11.97
N LEU A 1020 -5.27 -35.76 -10.82
CA LEU A 1020 -3.91 -35.20 -10.71
C LEU A 1020 -2.89 -36.01 -11.51
N ALA A 1021 -2.98 -37.35 -11.48
CA ALA A 1021 -2.14 -38.22 -12.30
C ALA A 1021 -2.40 -38.01 -13.81
N ARG A 1022 -3.66 -37.76 -14.21
CA ARG A 1022 -3.99 -37.41 -15.60
C ARG A 1022 -3.50 -36.00 -15.98
N PHE A 1023 -3.60 -35.04 -15.07
CA PHE A 1023 -3.14 -33.67 -15.27
C PHE A 1023 -1.63 -33.60 -15.42
N GLU A 1024 -0.88 -34.42 -14.69
CA GLU A 1024 0.56 -34.58 -14.88
C GLU A 1024 0.88 -35.08 -16.30
N ARG A 1025 0.11 -36.01 -16.86
CA ARG A 1025 0.30 -36.46 -18.25
C ARG A 1025 -0.06 -35.39 -19.28
N GLN A 1026 -1.06 -34.55 -18.99
CA GLN A 1026 -1.48 -33.46 -19.88
C GLN A 1026 -0.54 -32.25 -19.80
N MET A 1027 0.05 -32.00 -18.64
CA MET A 1027 0.94 -30.89 -18.34
C MET A 1027 2.03 -31.37 -17.38
N PRO A 1028 3.12 -31.98 -17.90
CA PRO A 1028 4.20 -32.52 -17.09
C PRO A 1028 4.80 -31.47 -16.15
N GLY A 1029 4.94 -31.78 -14.86
CA GLY A 1029 5.35 -30.84 -13.82
C GLY A 1029 4.20 -30.19 -13.04
N PHE A 1030 2.95 -30.39 -13.45
CA PHE A 1030 1.79 -29.80 -12.77
C PHE A 1030 1.53 -30.42 -11.38
N ALA A 1031 1.64 -31.73 -11.23
CA ALA A 1031 1.43 -32.43 -9.96
C ALA A 1031 2.75 -32.85 -9.30
N SER A 1032 3.79 -33.12 -10.09
CA SER A 1032 5.10 -33.59 -9.60
C SER A 1032 6.02 -32.49 -9.06
N SER A 1033 5.69 -31.21 -9.27
CA SER A 1033 6.47 -30.08 -8.75
C SER A 1033 6.51 -30.06 -7.22
N ALA A 1034 7.69 -29.81 -6.66
CA ALA A 1034 7.90 -29.70 -5.22
C ALA A 1034 7.12 -28.54 -4.57
N ASP A 1035 6.77 -27.53 -5.36
CA ASP A 1035 6.07 -26.32 -4.92
C ASP A 1035 4.54 -26.38 -5.11
N ALA A 1036 4.00 -27.50 -5.62
CA ALA A 1036 2.57 -27.67 -5.83
C ALA A 1036 1.84 -27.95 -4.51
N LEU A 1037 0.88 -27.10 -4.15
CA LEU A 1037 0.25 -27.11 -2.81
C LEU A 1037 -1.28 -27.15 -2.88
N LEU A 1038 -1.91 -28.05 -2.12
CA LEU A 1038 -3.36 -28.14 -1.93
C LEU A 1038 -3.76 -27.46 -0.63
N HIS A 1039 -4.89 -26.75 -0.67
CA HIS A 1039 -5.51 -26.05 0.46
C HIS A 1039 -6.98 -26.44 0.57
N ALA A 1040 -7.49 -26.69 1.77
CA ALA A 1040 -8.91 -26.93 1.99
C ALA A 1040 -9.60 -25.78 2.77
N ALA A 1041 -10.91 -25.56 2.62
CA ALA A 1041 -11.84 -26.23 1.71
C ALA A 1041 -12.46 -25.25 0.70
N GLU A 1042 -12.54 -25.63 -0.56
CA GLU A 1042 -13.27 -24.91 -1.60
C GLU A 1042 -14.64 -25.58 -1.77
N THR A 1043 -15.68 -25.05 -1.13
CA THR A 1043 -17.01 -25.70 -1.06
C THR A 1043 -18.11 -24.94 -1.81
N ARG A 1044 -17.93 -23.62 -1.97
CA ARG A 1044 -18.96 -22.70 -2.49
C ARG A 1044 -18.71 -22.34 -3.95
N THR A 1045 -18.62 -23.33 -4.83
CA THR A 1045 -18.37 -23.14 -6.27
C THR A 1045 -19.61 -22.76 -7.08
N SER A 1046 -20.80 -23.13 -6.58
CA SER A 1046 -22.12 -22.75 -7.09
C SER A 1046 -23.19 -23.05 -6.06
N ALA A 1047 -24.43 -22.61 -6.32
CA ALA A 1047 -25.56 -22.97 -5.49
C ALA A 1047 -25.80 -24.50 -5.45
N PRO A 1048 -25.96 -25.07 -4.24
CA PRO A 1048 -26.33 -26.47 -4.02
C PRO A 1048 -27.84 -26.72 -4.23
N LEU A 1049 -28.58 -25.69 -4.64
CA LEU A 1049 -30.02 -25.71 -4.84
C LEU A 1049 -30.40 -24.81 -6.03
N ARG A 1050 -31.64 -24.94 -6.48
CA ARG A 1050 -32.31 -24.05 -7.40
C ARG A 1050 -33.64 -23.63 -6.81
N ILE A 1051 -33.93 -22.34 -6.80
CA ILE A 1051 -35.26 -21.84 -6.44
C ILE A 1051 -36.08 -21.83 -7.73
N ASP A 1052 -37.14 -22.63 -7.78
CA ASP A 1052 -37.85 -22.86 -9.03
C ASP A 1052 -38.68 -21.65 -9.46
N ARG A 1053 -38.54 -21.27 -10.74
CA ARG A 1053 -39.25 -20.13 -11.35
C ARG A 1053 -39.78 -20.51 -12.74
N THR A 1054 -40.79 -19.79 -13.20
CA THR A 1054 -41.36 -19.96 -14.55
C THR A 1054 -40.33 -19.61 -15.63
N ALA A 1055 -40.38 -20.30 -16.78
CA ALA A 1055 -39.39 -20.12 -17.85
C ALA A 1055 -39.47 -18.75 -18.54
N GLU A 1056 -40.68 -18.19 -18.67
CA GLU A 1056 -40.92 -16.92 -19.36
C GLU A 1056 -41.13 -15.74 -18.40
N GLY A 1057 -41.97 -15.92 -17.38
CA GLY A 1057 -42.27 -14.88 -16.38
C GLY A 1057 -41.15 -14.69 -15.35
N LEU A 1058 -40.27 -15.67 -15.18
CA LEU A 1058 -39.14 -15.66 -14.23
C LEU A 1058 -39.58 -15.47 -12.75
N GLU A 1059 -40.87 -15.62 -12.48
CA GLU A 1059 -41.52 -15.58 -11.17
C GLU A 1059 -41.50 -16.97 -10.52
N SER A 1060 -41.39 -17.05 -9.19
CA SER A 1060 -41.42 -18.29 -8.41
C SER A 1060 -42.66 -19.14 -8.73
N LEU A 1061 -42.50 -20.46 -8.79
CA LEU A 1061 -43.61 -21.37 -9.10
C LEU A 1061 -44.69 -21.41 -8.00
N THR A 1062 -44.32 -21.21 -6.74
CA THR A 1062 -45.23 -21.35 -5.59
C THR A 1062 -45.53 -20.05 -4.87
N LEU A 1063 -44.73 -18.98 -5.10
CA LEU A 1063 -44.96 -17.67 -4.48
C LEU A 1063 -44.97 -16.53 -5.52
N PRO A 1064 -46.15 -16.20 -6.08
CA PRO A 1064 -46.28 -15.10 -7.03
C PRO A 1064 -45.86 -13.75 -6.41
N GLY A 1065 -45.11 -12.97 -7.18
CA GLY A 1065 -44.45 -11.72 -6.81
C GLY A 1065 -42.98 -11.88 -6.42
N LEU A 1066 -42.49 -13.11 -6.21
CA LEU A 1066 -41.09 -13.39 -5.93
C LEU A 1066 -40.36 -13.77 -7.23
N TYR A 1067 -39.21 -13.14 -7.52
CA TYR A 1067 -38.42 -13.38 -8.72
C TYR A 1067 -37.01 -13.87 -8.32
N PRO A 1068 -36.78 -15.20 -8.25
CA PRO A 1068 -35.46 -15.75 -7.95
C PRO A 1068 -34.47 -15.44 -9.06
N CYS A 1069 -33.30 -14.90 -8.72
CA CYS A 1069 -32.34 -14.39 -9.71
C CYS A 1069 -30.88 -14.71 -9.36
N GLY A 1070 -30.07 -14.91 -10.40
CA GLY A 1070 -28.62 -15.05 -10.31
C GLY A 1070 -28.15 -16.38 -9.72
N GLU A 1071 -26.92 -16.36 -9.20
CA GLU A 1071 -26.22 -17.57 -8.76
C GLU A 1071 -26.86 -18.23 -7.54
N GLY A 1072 -27.36 -17.43 -6.58
CA GLY A 1072 -28.03 -17.95 -5.39
C GLY A 1072 -29.31 -18.74 -5.71
N ALA A 1073 -30.04 -18.30 -6.74
CA ALA A 1073 -31.23 -19.00 -7.21
C ALA A 1073 -30.92 -20.20 -8.11
N GLY A 1074 -29.65 -20.43 -8.48
CA GLY A 1074 -29.21 -21.56 -9.31
C GLY A 1074 -29.27 -21.32 -10.83
N TYR A 1075 -29.42 -20.08 -11.30
CA TYR A 1075 -29.56 -19.75 -12.74
C TYR A 1075 -28.31 -19.12 -13.38
N ALA A 1076 -27.27 -18.86 -12.59
CA ALA A 1076 -26.00 -18.30 -13.05
C ALA A 1076 -24.81 -18.95 -12.33
N GLY A 1077 -23.59 -18.73 -12.81
CA GLY A 1077 -22.37 -19.31 -12.21
C GLY A 1077 -21.14 -18.41 -12.36
N GLY A 1078 -21.33 -17.10 -12.40
CA GLY A 1078 -20.27 -16.12 -12.60
C GLY A 1078 -20.82 -14.71 -12.87
N ILE A 1079 -19.94 -13.70 -12.78
CA ILE A 1079 -20.32 -12.26 -12.81
C ILE A 1079 -21.21 -11.93 -14.00
N VAL A 1080 -20.79 -12.29 -15.22
CA VAL A 1080 -21.52 -11.94 -16.45
C VAL A 1080 -22.83 -12.70 -16.57
N SER A 1081 -22.86 -14.00 -16.27
CA SER A 1081 -24.13 -14.76 -16.29
C SER A 1081 -25.12 -14.24 -15.25
N SER A 1082 -24.66 -13.84 -14.07
CA SER A 1082 -25.51 -13.27 -13.02
C SER A 1082 -26.07 -11.91 -13.45
N ALA A 1083 -25.23 -11.04 -14.04
CA ALA A 1083 -25.67 -9.77 -14.59
C ALA A 1083 -26.70 -9.95 -15.72
N VAL A 1084 -26.47 -10.90 -16.65
CA VAL A 1084 -27.43 -11.21 -17.72
C VAL A 1084 -28.75 -11.74 -17.17
N ASP A 1085 -28.72 -12.58 -16.13
CA ASP A 1085 -29.95 -13.03 -15.48
C ASP A 1085 -30.70 -11.88 -14.79
N GLY A 1086 -29.96 -10.95 -14.17
CA GLY A 1086 -30.48 -9.71 -13.61
C GLY A 1086 -31.17 -8.83 -14.65
N LEU A 1087 -30.51 -8.63 -15.80
CA LEU A 1087 -31.10 -7.91 -16.95
C LEU A 1087 -32.43 -8.54 -17.37
N ARG A 1088 -32.47 -9.87 -17.52
CA ARG A 1088 -33.69 -10.58 -17.91
C ARG A 1088 -34.82 -10.37 -16.91
N VAL A 1089 -34.55 -10.54 -15.61
CA VAL A 1089 -35.57 -10.38 -14.57
C VAL A 1089 -36.06 -8.92 -14.52
N GLY A 1090 -35.15 -7.95 -14.53
CA GLY A 1090 -35.50 -6.52 -14.53
C GLY A 1090 -36.34 -6.13 -15.75
N SER A 1091 -35.92 -6.56 -16.95
CA SER A 1091 -36.66 -6.34 -18.20
C SER A 1091 -38.06 -6.98 -18.19
N THR A 1092 -38.19 -8.20 -17.67
CA THR A 1092 -39.50 -8.88 -17.59
C THR A 1092 -40.46 -8.12 -16.67
N ILE A 1093 -40.02 -7.74 -15.47
CA ILE A 1093 -40.84 -6.96 -14.54
C ILE A 1093 -41.17 -5.58 -15.13
N ALA A 1094 -40.22 -4.93 -15.79
CA ALA A 1094 -40.45 -3.63 -16.42
C ALA A 1094 -41.50 -3.72 -17.54
N ALA A 1095 -41.43 -4.74 -18.39
CA ALA A 1095 -42.43 -4.98 -19.44
C ALA A 1095 -43.83 -5.23 -18.86
N GLU A 1096 -43.93 -6.02 -17.78
CA GLU A 1096 -45.19 -6.27 -17.08
C GLU A 1096 -45.82 -5.00 -16.51
N LEU A 1097 -45.02 -4.09 -15.95
CA LEU A 1097 -45.50 -2.88 -15.29
C LEU A 1097 -45.79 -1.72 -16.25
N THR A 1098 -45.03 -1.62 -17.35
CA THR A 1098 -45.11 -0.49 -18.29
C THR A 1098 -45.93 -0.79 -19.55
N GLY A 1099 -46.17 -2.08 -19.85
CA GLY A 1099 -46.79 -2.51 -21.10
C GLY A 1099 -45.90 -2.37 -22.34
N ALA A 1100 -44.62 -2.03 -22.16
CA ALA A 1100 -43.65 -1.96 -23.25
C ALA A 1100 -43.30 -3.36 -23.77
N ALA A 1101 -43.00 -3.47 -25.08
CA ALA A 1101 -42.45 -4.70 -25.64
C ALA A 1101 -41.14 -5.08 -24.92
N ARG A 1102 -40.94 -6.37 -24.62
CA ARG A 1102 -39.71 -6.86 -23.97
C ARG A 1102 -38.50 -6.39 -24.80
N GLY A 1103 -37.69 -5.49 -24.24
CA GLY A 1103 -36.60 -4.80 -24.95
C GLY A 1103 -35.43 -5.70 -25.41
N LEU A 1104 -35.41 -6.97 -24.99
CA LEU A 1104 -34.41 -7.96 -25.36
C LEU A 1104 -35.11 -9.26 -25.81
N ASP A 1105 -34.80 -9.73 -27.02
CA ASP A 1105 -35.39 -10.95 -27.61
C ASP A 1105 -35.07 -12.19 -26.74
N PRO A 1106 -36.07 -12.93 -26.23
CA PRO A 1106 -35.86 -14.19 -25.50
C PRO A 1106 -34.95 -15.20 -26.21
N ALA A 1107 -34.91 -15.20 -27.56
CA ALA A 1107 -34.02 -16.06 -28.34
C ALA A 1107 -32.53 -15.69 -28.21
N ALA A 1108 -32.20 -14.43 -27.90
CA ALA A 1108 -30.82 -13.95 -27.72
C ALA A 1108 -30.15 -14.50 -26.44
N PHE A 1109 -30.92 -15.16 -25.56
CA PHE A 1109 -30.45 -15.69 -24.28
C PHE A 1109 -30.27 -17.22 -24.25
N LYS A 1110 -30.50 -17.91 -25.38
CA LYS A 1110 -30.26 -19.36 -25.45
C LYS A 1110 -28.77 -19.65 -25.33
N VAL A 1111 -28.37 -20.30 -24.23
CA VAL A 1111 -27.06 -20.96 -24.13
C VAL A 1111 -26.96 -21.97 -25.27
N LYS A 1112 -25.88 -21.93 -26.07
CA LYS A 1112 -25.61 -23.00 -27.05
C LYS A 1112 -25.43 -24.32 -26.27
N GLY A 1113 -26.49 -25.12 -26.27
CA GLY A 1113 -26.59 -26.36 -25.51
C GLY A 1113 -28.04 -26.68 -25.20
N GLY A 1114 -28.81 -26.99 -26.26
CA GLY A 1114 -29.93 -27.91 -26.10
C GLY A 1114 -29.37 -29.31 -25.82
N TYR A 1115 -30.13 -30.08 -25.06
CA TYR A 1115 -29.92 -31.49 -24.72
C TYR A 1115 -29.24 -32.32 -25.81
#